data_AF-A0A2E7D2B7-F1
#
_entry.id   AF-A0A2E7D2B7-F1
#
_cell.length_a   1.000
_cell.length_b   1.000
_cell.length_c   1.000
_cell.angle_alpha   90.00
_cell.angle_beta   90.00
_cell.angle_gamma   90.00
#
_symmetry.space_group_name_H-M   'P 1'
#
loop_
_entity.id
_entity.type
_entity.pdbx_description
1 polymer ?
#
loop_
_entity_poly.entity_id
_entity_poly.type
_entity_poly.pdbx_seq_one_letter_code
_entity_poly.pdbx_strand_id
1 'polypeptide(L)'
;MRRNRLHAQKSEQRLDLGKKLAMSSSKRDLIFLKCGGCGRRFKVETRYAGRKVGCPSKNCTWTGRLPSADQIAAHQARKDNESTGQDERRRVSAKVDLGARGAVSASTAEPSKRSKWREVEKASDQKSRPKKLSKTVLGGASVAAMILVAGILIAANGDSPETNNAPNGQTPGTQTAAKTEEPEVDVFKEHVTKFLSKYCFDCHSGDQAEGGLQLEKYTTEDSILADRKRWEKLFDLVEIEAMPPSDMEDQPTDEERKIVVQWLENKLFNIDCTISRDPGRVTIRRLNRTEYNNTIRDLVGVKFRPADDFPSDDVGYGFDNIGDVLTVSPLLLEKYLAAAEEITEKAIIAQYEEQAGKRVYAGKKLRAEPAKYHLDREGYWNFHSAGSAVTSNNFPQSGEYLFRVRAYGDQAGPEPVRIELRIDSRSVKTFDIVGDRKPDDYDFKMKVDAGNRRVEAAFVNDFYNPKDPNPKNRDRNAFIKSIEIRGPLDVAREKLPESHRHILTAYPRDGGSAEDAARQVLRPFMRRAFRRNVDDKELAKYAALVNLALDNGDSYEVGIQLALQGVLVSPEFLFRVENSNAPNDPDTKHDVGDYELASRLSYFLWSSMPDDELLDLAEKKQLRNDNTLRKQVVRMLVDKKSAALADNFGNQWLNLQTLEELTPDEKLFPEFNDKLRNDMSMETLMFFREVMEKDLSILAFLDGRFTFLNERLAKLYGIDGVQGEGFRRVNFSNQPRAGVLTQASILTLTSNPTRTSPVKRGKWIMENILGSAPPPPPPNVPELEETAKAAPGSSLREQLEVHRKDPGCASCHRQMDELGFGFENFNAIGIWRDREDDKDIDASGMLPGDLKFTGPLELIKILKSRRDEFAEALSEKMLTYALGRGLEYYDKCAVDRIVAALKKDNYRFSTLVTEIVSSEPFRMRRGDGGNQ
;
A
#
# COMPACT_ATOMS: atom_id res chain seq x y z
N MET A 1 16.23 59.59 3.26
CA MET A 1 15.11 58.90 3.95
C MET A 1 14.46 57.99 2.91
N ARG A 2 14.88 56.76 2.58
CA ARG A 2 15.30 55.55 3.32
C ARG A 2 14.21 54.91 4.20
N ARG A 3 13.74 53.75 3.68
CA ARG A 3 13.22 52.53 4.30
C ARG A 3 11.71 52.37 4.56
N ASN A 4 11.25 51.20 4.09
CA ASN A 4 10.04 50.44 4.43
C ASN A 4 8.77 50.71 3.61
N ARG A 5 8.69 50.09 2.43
CA ARG A 5 7.44 49.55 1.82
C ARG A 5 7.79 48.56 0.70
N LEU A 6 8.21 47.36 1.10
CA LEU A 6 8.30 46.16 0.26
C LEU A 6 8.05 44.97 1.20
N HIS A 7 6.78 44.76 1.58
CA HIS A 7 6.23 43.54 2.20
C HIS A 7 4.73 43.76 2.48
N ALA A 8 3.92 43.88 1.42
CA ALA A 8 2.46 43.80 1.52
C ALA A 8 1.84 43.69 0.11
N GLN A 9 2.30 42.75 -0.71
CA GLN A 9 1.63 42.42 -1.98
C GLN A 9 1.99 41.02 -2.51
N LYS A 10 2.36 40.09 -1.60
CA LYS A 10 2.65 38.67 -1.90
C LYS A 10 1.88 37.70 -1.01
N SER A 11 0.82 38.13 -0.33
CA SER A 11 0.03 37.30 0.60
C SER A 11 -1.43 37.05 0.19
N GLU A 12 -1.87 37.49 -1.00
CA GLU A 12 -3.26 37.29 -1.47
C GLU A 12 -3.41 36.39 -2.70
N GLN A 13 -2.33 35.76 -3.19
CA GLN A 13 -2.38 34.78 -4.29
C GLN A 13 -2.02 33.34 -3.87
N ARG A 14 -2.10 33.02 -2.58
CA ARG A 14 -1.87 31.65 -2.04
C ARG A 14 -3.05 31.05 -1.30
N LEU A 15 -4.26 31.59 -1.48
CA LEU A 15 -5.47 31.16 -0.77
C LEU A 15 -6.59 30.59 -1.65
N ASP A 16 -6.32 30.24 -2.91
CA ASP A 16 -7.36 29.67 -3.79
C ASP A 16 -6.95 28.47 -4.66
N LEU A 17 -5.94 27.70 -4.23
CA LEU A 17 -5.59 26.40 -4.86
C LEU A 17 -5.58 25.21 -3.88
N GLY A 18 -6.16 25.39 -2.69
CA GLY A 18 -6.30 24.34 -1.67
C GLY A 18 -7.73 23.83 -1.47
N LYS A 19 -8.65 24.09 -2.42
CA LYS A 19 -10.09 23.86 -2.21
C LYS A 19 -10.80 22.96 -3.22
N LYS A 20 -10.10 22.20 -4.06
CA LYS A 20 -10.75 21.28 -5.02
C LYS A 20 -10.26 19.83 -5.05
N LEU A 21 -9.46 19.37 -4.09
CA LEU A 21 -9.10 17.95 -3.98
C LEU A 21 -9.17 17.51 -2.51
N ALA A 22 -10.32 16.96 -2.11
CA ALA A 22 -10.51 16.05 -0.98
C ALA A 22 -12.01 15.78 -0.79
N MET A 23 -12.59 14.94 -1.66
CA MET A 23 -13.84 14.25 -1.39
C MET A 23 -13.68 12.79 -1.80
N SER A 24 -13.20 11.96 -0.87
CA SER A 24 -13.57 10.55 -0.78
C SER A 24 -13.37 10.07 0.67
N SER A 25 -14.31 9.23 1.11
CA SER A 25 -14.67 8.75 2.46
C SER A 25 -13.66 8.88 3.63
N SER A 26 -13.92 9.83 4.53
CA SER A 26 -13.77 9.60 5.97
C SER A 26 -15.14 9.78 6.63
N LYS A 27 -15.52 8.89 7.54
CA LYS A 27 -16.74 9.05 8.35
C LYS A 27 -16.66 10.42 9.03
N ARG A 28 -17.48 11.38 8.58
CA ARG A 28 -17.46 12.75 9.11
C ARG A 28 -18.09 12.76 10.49
N ASP A 29 -17.29 12.95 11.52
CA ASP A 29 -17.81 13.18 12.87
C ASP A 29 -18.50 14.55 12.94
N LEU A 30 -19.83 14.52 13.06
CA LEU A 30 -20.70 15.69 13.10
C LEU A 30 -21.20 15.93 14.53
N ILE A 31 -21.04 17.15 15.02
CA ILE A 31 -21.66 17.61 16.27
C ILE A 31 -22.95 18.38 15.98
N PHE A 32 -23.99 18.10 16.77
CA PHE A 32 -25.27 18.82 16.69
C PHE A 32 -25.27 19.99 17.65
N LEU A 33 -25.56 21.18 17.13
CA LEU A 33 -25.62 22.40 17.92
C LEU A 33 -26.97 23.07 17.74
N LYS A 34 -27.41 23.73 18.80
CA LYS A 34 -28.62 24.55 18.79
C LYS A 34 -28.20 26.02 18.73
N CYS A 35 -28.72 26.75 17.74
CA CYS A 35 -28.47 28.18 17.61
C CYS A 35 -29.05 28.92 18.83
N GLY A 36 -28.23 29.74 19.49
CA GLY A 36 -28.68 30.56 20.63
C GLY A 36 -29.62 31.72 20.24
N GLY A 37 -29.66 32.10 18.95
CA GLY A 37 -30.56 33.13 18.44
C GLY A 37 -31.94 32.59 18.03
N CYS A 38 -32.00 31.66 17.07
CA CYS A 38 -33.27 31.15 16.53
C CYS A 38 -33.67 29.75 17.05
N GLY A 39 -32.86 29.13 17.91
CA GLY A 39 -33.15 27.80 18.46
C GLY A 39 -33.03 26.64 17.47
N ARG A 40 -32.69 26.89 16.20
CA ARG A 40 -32.57 25.86 15.16
C ARG A 40 -31.36 24.97 15.41
N ARG A 41 -31.53 23.65 15.21
CA ARG A 41 -30.43 22.69 15.25
C ARG A 41 -29.72 22.61 13.90
N PHE A 42 -28.40 22.61 13.93
CA PHE A 42 -27.56 22.43 12.74
C PHE A 42 -26.34 21.57 13.07
N LYS A 43 -25.81 20.88 12.05
CA LYS A 43 -24.64 20.00 12.19
C LYS A 43 -23.39 20.76 11.80
N VAL A 44 -22.30 20.55 12.54
CA VAL A 44 -20.99 21.10 12.22
C VAL A 44 -19.95 20.00 12.37
N GLU A 45 -18.95 19.96 11.50
CA GLU A 45 -17.87 18.97 11.56
C GLU A 45 -16.93 19.26 12.74
N THR A 46 -16.51 18.22 13.45
CA THR A 46 -15.62 18.31 14.63
C THR A 46 -14.28 18.97 14.32
N ARG A 47 -13.79 18.92 13.07
CA ARG A 47 -12.58 19.64 12.63
C ARG A 47 -12.65 21.16 12.81
N TYR A 48 -13.84 21.71 13.02
CA TYR A 48 -14.03 23.13 13.32
C TYR A 48 -14.05 23.45 14.84
N ALA A 49 -13.80 22.47 15.72
CA ALA A 49 -13.79 22.65 17.17
C ALA A 49 -13.07 23.92 17.63
N GLY A 50 -13.66 24.66 18.57
CA GLY A 50 -13.14 25.93 19.08
C GLY A 50 -13.31 27.16 18.16
N ARG A 51 -13.74 27.00 16.88
CA ARG A 51 -13.96 28.13 15.97
C ARG A 51 -15.30 28.82 16.18
N LYS A 52 -15.41 30.10 15.78
CA LYS A 52 -16.71 30.80 15.70
C LYS A 52 -17.46 30.38 14.45
N VAL A 53 -18.75 30.11 14.59
CA VAL A 53 -19.66 29.76 13.49
C VAL A 53 -20.92 30.63 13.53
N GLY A 54 -21.44 30.97 12.37
CA GLY A 54 -22.74 31.62 12.20
C GLY A 54 -23.87 30.59 12.04
N CYS A 55 -25.09 31.00 12.36
CA CYS A 55 -26.26 30.18 12.10
C CYS A 55 -26.51 30.09 10.57
N PRO A 56 -26.67 28.89 9.98
CA PRO A 56 -26.86 28.73 8.53
C PRO A 56 -28.25 29.17 8.02
N SER A 57 -29.10 29.72 8.89
CA SER A 57 -30.42 30.22 8.51
C SER A 57 -30.28 31.63 7.94
N LYS A 58 -30.77 31.89 6.72
CA LYS A 58 -30.69 33.19 6.04
C LYS A 58 -31.26 34.36 6.87
N ASN A 59 -32.13 34.08 7.84
CA ASN A 59 -32.79 35.09 8.67
C ASN A 59 -32.26 35.12 10.13
N CYS A 60 -31.07 34.58 10.41
CA CYS A 60 -30.49 34.56 11.76
C CYS A 60 -29.04 35.02 11.76
N THR A 61 -28.75 36.13 12.42
CA THR A 61 -27.41 36.76 12.50
C THR A 61 -26.58 36.27 13.69
N TRP A 62 -27.05 35.27 14.42
CA TRP A 62 -26.36 34.75 15.61
C TRP A 62 -25.03 34.10 15.24
N THR A 63 -24.00 34.39 16.03
CA THR A 63 -22.70 33.71 15.99
C THR A 63 -22.35 33.14 17.35
N GLY A 64 -21.77 31.94 17.38
CA GLY A 64 -21.33 31.27 18.60
C GLY A 64 -20.03 30.53 18.40
N ARG A 65 -19.33 30.22 19.49
CA ARG A 65 -18.09 29.44 19.44
C ARG A 65 -18.40 27.96 19.66
N LEU A 66 -17.81 27.11 18.81
CA LEU A 66 -17.90 25.66 18.91
C LEU A 66 -17.18 25.17 20.18
N PRO A 67 -17.63 24.07 20.80
CA PRO A 67 -16.88 23.41 21.88
C PRO A 67 -15.45 23.07 21.43
N SER A 68 -14.49 23.12 22.36
CA SER A 68 -13.11 22.69 22.07
C SER A 68 -13.04 21.18 21.84
N ALA A 69 -11.93 20.71 21.25
CA ALA A 69 -11.70 19.27 21.04
C ALA A 69 -11.80 18.49 22.35
N ASP A 70 -11.23 19.03 23.44
CA ASP A 70 -11.32 18.41 24.77
C ASP A 70 -12.75 18.33 25.32
N GLN A 71 -13.57 19.34 25.04
CA GLN A 71 -14.99 19.34 25.45
C GLN A 71 -15.83 18.34 24.64
N ILE A 72 -15.50 18.15 23.36
CA ILE A 72 -16.13 17.15 22.49
C ILE A 72 -15.73 15.75 22.95
N ALA A 73 -14.44 15.51 23.21
CA ALA A 73 -13.93 14.23 23.70
C ALA A 73 -14.52 13.87 25.07
N ALA A 74 -14.61 14.84 26.00
CA ALA A 74 -15.23 14.63 27.30
C ALA A 74 -16.73 14.33 27.23
N HIS A 75 -17.43 14.86 26.21
CA HIS A 75 -18.86 14.56 26.00
C HIS A 75 -19.08 13.20 25.33
N GLN A 76 -18.22 12.81 24.38
CA GLN A 76 -18.23 11.49 23.75
C GLN A 76 -17.91 10.39 24.78
N ALA A 77 -16.89 10.59 25.60
CA ALA A 77 -16.53 9.66 26.68
C ALA A 77 -17.66 9.46 27.71
N ARG A 78 -18.53 10.46 27.93
CA ARG A 78 -19.74 10.31 28.77
C ARG A 78 -20.83 9.51 28.09
N LYS A 79 -21.01 9.67 26.77
CA LYS A 79 -21.99 8.94 25.96
C LYS A 79 -21.65 7.46 25.83
N ASP A 80 -20.37 7.14 25.72
CA ASP A 80 -19.87 5.76 25.64
C ASP A 80 -19.97 5.03 27.00
N ASN A 81 -20.00 5.79 28.10
CA ASN A 81 -20.26 5.25 29.44
C ASN A 81 -21.76 5.08 29.74
N GLU A 82 -22.64 5.78 29.02
CA GLU A 82 -24.10 5.63 29.12
C GLU A 82 -24.65 4.53 28.18
N SER A 83 -23.93 4.15 27.13
CA SER A 83 -24.37 3.15 26.14
C SER A 83 -24.16 1.68 26.55
N THR A 84 -23.59 1.42 27.73
CA THR A 84 -23.37 0.07 28.26
C THR A 84 -24.43 -0.40 29.27
N GLY A 85 -25.53 0.35 29.45
CA GLY A 85 -26.64 0.00 30.35
C GLY A 85 -28.04 0.07 29.70
N GLN A 86 -28.53 -1.09 29.25
CA GLN A 86 -29.93 -1.54 29.08
C GLN A 86 -31.06 -0.61 28.51
N ASP A 87 -31.60 -1.09 27.38
CA ASP A 87 -33.02 -1.34 27.02
C ASP A 87 -34.07 -0.23 26.75
N GLU A 88 -35.04 -0.60 25.91
CA GLU A 88 -35.99 0.21 25.11
C GLU A 88 -36.94 1.21 25.83
N ARG A 89 -37.36 2.24 25.04
CA ARG A 89 -38.53 3.16 25.18
C ARG A 89 -38.47 4.30 26.23
N ARG A 90 -38.05 5.49 25.78
CA ARG A 90 -38.83 6.77 25.81
C ARG A 90 -37.99 7.95 25.29
N ARG A 91 -38.55 8.71 24.33
CA ARG A 91 -38.06 10.03 23.94
C ARG A 91 -38.18 10.99 25.13
N VAL A 92 -37.05 11.49 25.65
CA VAL A 92 -37.00 12.75 26.41
C VAL A 92 -35.76 13.53 25.98
N SER A 93 -36.00 14.71 25.42
CA SER A 93 -35.00 15.69 24.99
C SER A 93 -34.47 16.48 26.19
N ALA A 94 -33.18 16.33 26.53
CA ALA A 94 -32.49 17.20 27.47
C ALA A 94 -31.77 18.36 26.75
N LYS A 95 -31.98 19.58 27.25
CA LYS A 95 -31.48 20.87 26.75
C LYS A 95 -30.06 21.14 27.25
N VAL A 96 -29.25 21.84 26.45
CA VAL A 96 -28.12 22.63 26.94
C VAL A 96 -28.28 24.03 26.34
N ASP A 97 -28.62 25.01 27.19
CA ASP A 97 -28.72 26.43 26.85
C ASP A 97 -27.37 27.10 27.18
N LEU A 98 -26.84 27.87 26.23
CA LEU A 98 -25.66 28.73 26.42
C LEU A 98 -26.13 30.19 26.44
N GLY A 99 -26.35 30.70 27.65
CA GLY A 99 -26.77 32.08 27.92
C GLY A 99 -25.60 33.06 28.10
N ALA A 100 -25.85 34.30 27.69
CA ALA A 100 -24.95 35.44 27.59
C ALA A 100 -24.49 36.05 28.94
N ARG A 101 -23.41 36.86 28.88
CA ARG A 101 -22.91 37.70 29.98
C ARG A 101 -23.68 39.02 30.07
N GLY A 102 -23.95 39.49 31.30
CA GLY A 102 -24.39 40.86 31.61
C GLY A 102 -24.59 41.05 33.13
N ALA A 103 -24.03 42.11 33.69
CA ALA A 103 -23.82 42.35 35.12
C ALA A 103 -24.99 43.06 35.85
N VAL A 104 -24.85 43.14 37.19
CA VAL A 104 -25.24 44.24 38.12
C VAL A 104 -26.16 43.84 39.31
N SER A 105 -25.67 44.24 40.50
CA SER A 105 -26.30 44.63 41.79
C SER A 105 -26.94 43.63 42.77
N ALA A 106 -26.29 43.60 43.95
CA ALA A 106 -26.81 43.95 45.28
C ALA A 106 -27.83 43.06 46.02
N SER A 107 -27.29 42.53 47.14
CA SER A 107 -27.83 42.60 48.51
C SER A 107 -29.08 41.80 48.89
N THR A 108 -28.85 40.92 49.87
CA THR A 108 -29.51 40.79 51.20
C THR A 108 -29.98 39.38 51.56
N ALA A 109 -29.73 39.07 52.83
CA ALA A 109 -30.38 38.06 53.66
C ALA A 109 -29.96 36.58 53.53
N GLU A 110 -28.89 36.25 54.23
CA GLU A 110 -28.85 35.12 55.19
C GLU A 110 -30.01 35.24 56.23
N PRO A 111 -30.33 34.25 57.11
CA PRO A 111 -29.45 33.16 57.58
C PRO A 111 -30.15 31.80 57.83
N SER A 112 -29.31 30.88 58.30
CA SER A 112 -29.56 29.89 59.35
C SER A 112 -29.49 28.45 58.85
N LYS A 113 -28.80 27.54 59.52
CA LYS A 113 -27.99 27.59 60.74
C LYS A 113 -27.09 26.35 60.62
N ARG A 114 -25.78 26.52 60.81
CA ARG A 114 -25.06 26.08 62.03
C ARG A 114 -25.10 24.56 62.19
N SER A 115 -23.99 23.88 62.44
CA SER A 115 -22.84 24.33 63.22
C SER A 115 -21.83 23.18 63.28
N LYS A 116 -20.53 23.45 63.03
CA LYS A 116 -19.49 23.62 64.07
C LYS A 116 -18.79 22.29 64.40
N TRP A 117 -17.49 22.16 64.66
CA TRP A 117 -16.28 23.00 64.74
C TRP A 117 -15.12 22.02 64.34
N ARG A 118 -13.98 22.36 63.72
CA ARG A 118 -12.83 23.16 64.23
C ARG A 118 -12.36 22.66 65.61
N GLU A 119 -11.09 22.54 66.00
CA GLU A 119 -9.76 22.99 65.57
C GLU A 119 -8.82 22.34 66.63
N VAL A 120 -7.55 22.00 66.38
CA VAL A 120 -6.33 22.72 66.85
C VAL A 120 -5.24 21.62 66.90
N GLU A 121 -4.19 21.68 66.05
CA GLU A 121 -2.79 22.03 66.40
C GLU A 121 -2.21 21.27 67.62
N LYS A 122 -0.96 20.77 67.69
CA LYS A 122 0.30 21.05 66.98
C LYS A 122 1.34 19.99 67.41
N ALA A 123 2.37 19.84 66.58
CA ALA A 123 3.77 19.54 66.91
C ALA A 123 4.31 18.08 67.00
N SER A 124 5.39 17.93 66.22
CA SER A 124 6.65 17.19 66.46
C SER A 124 6.84 15.79 65.85
N ASP A 125 7.85 15.79 64.97
CA ASP A 125 8.96 14.86 64.82
C ASP A 125 8.82 13.44 64.22
N GLN A 126 9.38 13.35 63.00
CA GLN A 126 10.50 12.47 62.63
C GLN A 126 10.41 10.96 62.96
N LYS A 127 10.21 10.12 61.92
CA LYS A 127 11.31 9.43 61.21
C LYS A 127 10.84 8.44 60.12
N SER A 128 11.54 8.57 58.98
CA SER A 128 11.98 7.54 58.01
C SER A 128 10.97 6.62 57.29
N ARG A 129 10.74 6.94 56.00
CA ARG A 129 10.45 5.99 54.91
C ARG A 129 11.61 6.00 53.89
N PRO A 130 12.03 4.85 53.31
CA PRO A 130 13.09 4.80 52.32
C PRO A 130 12.61 5.09 50.89
N LYS A 131 13.60 5.47 50.07
CA LYS A 131 13.58 6.23 48.82
C LYS A 131 13.04 5.47 47.59
N LYS A 132 12.17 6.15 46.82
CA LYS A 132 12.04 5.98 45.36
C LYS A 132 12.99 6.97 44.69
N LEU A 133 13.79 6.54 43.72
CA LEU A 133 14.57 7.42 42.86
C LEU A 133 13.85 7.71 41.55
N SER A 134 14.04 8.95 41.10
CA SER A 134 13.21 9.76 40.24
C SER A 134 13.62 9.73 38.76
N LYS A 135 12.62 9.82 37.89
CA LYS A 135 12.75 10.35 36.52
C LYS A 135 12.90 11.87 36.60
N THR A 136 13.92 12.42 35.96
CA THR A 136 13.99 13.86 35.66
C THR A 136 14.59 14.08 34.27
N VAL A 137 13.72 14.54 33.37
CA VAL A 137 13.88 15.63 32.38
C VAL A 137 15.16 15.68 31.53
N LEU A 138 14.98 15.50 30.21
CA LEU A 138 15.55 16.43 29.22
C LEU A 138 14.56 16.59 28.07
N GLY A 139 14.01 17.79 27.93
CA GLY A 139 13.22 18.22 26.78
C GLY A 139 13.88 19.45 26.16
N GLY A 140 14.08 19.40 24.85
CA GLY A 140 14.06 20.53 23.92
C GLY A 140 15.26 21.47 23.87
N ALA A 141 16.00 21.45 22.75
CA ALA A 141 15.99 22.55 21.77
C ALA A 141 16.91 22.27 20.54
N SER A 142 16.28 22.35 19.37
CA SER A 142 16.75 23.03 18.14
C SER A 142 17.79 22.39 17.19
N VAL A 143 17.23 21.89 16.09
CA VAL A 143 17.54 22.24 14.69
C VAL A 143 18.40 23.51 14.51
N ALA A 144 19.58 23.38 13.90
CA ALA A 144 20.10 24.17 12.76
C ALA A 144 21.65 24.12 12.66
N ALA A 145 22.13 24.10 11.41
CA ALA A 145 23.48 24.44 10.94
C ALA A 145 24.56 23.35 10.89
N MET A 146 24.69 22.69 9.73
CA MET A 146 26.00 22.35 9.15
C MET A 146 26.03 22.76 7.66
N ILE A 147 26.52 23.98 7.42
CA ILE A 147 27.18 24.40 6.17
C ILE A 147 28.42 25.20 6.60
N LEU A 148 29.61 24.68 6.30
CA LEU A 148 30.85 25.38 5.91
C LEU A 148 32.08 24.55 6.30
N VAL A 149 32.71 23.90 5.32
CA VAL A 149 34.17 23.97 5.15
C VAL A 149 34.44 24.07 3.65
N ALA A 150 34.91 25.25 3.23
CA ALA A 150 35.55 25.46 1.94
C ALA A 150 37.06 25.60 2.15
N GLY A 151 37.81 24.86 1.33
CA GLY A 151 39.09 25.18 0.68
C GLY A 151 40.25 25.77 1.48
N ILE A 152 41.39 25.06 1.48
CA ILE A 152 42.71 25.65 1.19
C ILE A 152 43.47 24.69 0.26
N LEU A 153 43.65 25.14 -0.99
CA LEU A 153 44.56 24.58 -2.00
C LEU A 153 45.86 25.41 -1.95
N ILE A 154 47.00 24.74 -1.95
CA ILE A 154 48.33 25.34 -2.08
C ILE A 154 48.59 25.61 -3.56
N ALA A 155 48.99 26.84 -3.89
CA ALA A 155 49.50 27.24 -5.19
C ALA A 155 51.01 26.92 -5.30
N ALA A 156 51.45 26.48 -6.48
CA ALA A 156 52.79 26.75 -6.99
C ALA A 156 52.79 26.72 -8.53
N ASN A 157 53.53 27.69 -9.08
CA ASN A 157 53.57 28.16 -10.47
C ASN A 157 54.23 27.19 -11.48
N GLY A 158 54.04 27.47 -12.77
CA GLY A 158 55.01 27.06 -13.81
C GLY A 158 54.51 27.21 -15.25
N ASP A 159 54.77 28.39 -15.85
CA ASP A 159 55.16 28.67 -17.24
C ASP A 159 54.63 27.83 -18.43
N SER A 160 54.01 28.54 -19.38
CA SER A 160 54.12 28.27 -20.83
C SER A 160 55.55 28.61 -21.32
N PRO A 161 56.10 28.03 -22.42
CA PRO A 161 55.63 28.39 -23.77
C PRO A 161 55.80 27.34 -24.91
N GLU A 162 55.12 27.64 -26.02
CA GLU A 162 55.57 27.54 -27.42
C GLU A 162 55.75 26.21 -28.20
N THR A 163 54.98 26.15 -29.30
CA THR A 163 55.35 25.80 -30.70
C THR A 163 55.67 24.34 -31.07
N ASN A 164 54.97 23.79 -32.07
CA ASN A 164 55.44 23.79 -33.47
C ASN A 164 54.50 23.09 -34.48
N ASN A 165 54.66 23.54 -35.72
CA ASN A 165 53.98 23.22 -36.98
C ASN A 165 53.99 21.75 -37.42
N ALA A 166 52.88 21.33 -38.09
CA ALA A 166 52.69 20.72 -39.44
C ALA A 166 53.77 19.78 -40.06
N PRO A 167 53.55 19.02 -41.19
CA PRO A 167 52.40 19.02 -42.12
C PRO A 167 51.96 17.65 -42.74
N ASN A 168 50.86 17.72 -43.51
CA ASN A 168 50.49 17.03 -44.77
C ASN A 168 50.74 15.51 -45.02
N GLY A 169 49.68 14.85 -45.52
CA GLY A 169 49.79 13.59 -46.26
C GLY A 169 48.47 13.04 -46.83
N GLN A 170 48.02 13.63 -47.94
CA GLN A 170 47.31 13.05 -49.11
C GLN A 170 46.30 11.88 -48.99
N THR A 171 45.13 12.14 -49.60
CA THR A 171 44.08 11.25 -50.14
C THR A 171 44.60 10.23 -51.18
N PRO A 172 43.90 9.09 -51.42
CA PRO A 172 42.73 9.01 -52.36
C PRO A 172 41.60 8.11 -51.81
N GLY A 173 40.30 8.33 -52.02
CA GLY A 173 39.62 8.61 -53.29
C GLY A 173 39.05 7.32 -53.87
N THR A 174 37.81 6.95 -53.54
CA THR A 174 36.96 6.07 -54.39
C THR A 174 35.49 6.40 -54.17
N GLN A 175 34.78 6.44 -55.29
CA GLN A 175 33.48 7.04 -55.55
C GLN A 175 32.32 6.23 -54.96
N THR A 176 31.34 6.91 -54.39
CA THR A 176 29.99 6.37 -54.18
C THR A 176 29.02 7.08 -55.12
N ALA A 177 28.26 6.25 -55.84
CA ALA A 177 27.29 6.65 -56.84
C ALA A 177 26.22 7.59 -56.25
N ALA A 178 25.95 8.69 -56.95
CA ALA A 178 24.86 9.60 -56.67
C ALA A 178 23.51 8.88 -56.88
N LYS A 179 22.76 8.68 -55.80
CA LYS A 179 21.31 8.53 -55.88
C LYS A 179 20.71 9.92 -56.10
N THR A 180 19.88 10.03 -57.12
CA THR A 180 19.05 11.20 -57.39
C THR A 180 18.02 11.30 -56.27
N GLU A 181 18.15 12.30 -55.39
CA GLU A 181 17.08 12.68 -54.47
C GLU A 181 15.99 13.41 -55.27
N GLU A 182 14.78 12.86 -55.25
CA GLU A 182 13.58 13.61 -55.61
C GLU A 182 13.40 14.77 -54.61
N PRO A 183 12.84 15.92 -55.03
CA PRO A 183 12.75 17.10 -54.17
C PRO A 183 11.86 16.80 -52.96
N GLU A 184 12.40 16.93 -51.75
CA GLU A 184 11.61 16.90 -50.50
C GLU A 184 10.57 18.02 -50.56
N VAL A 185 9.30 17.64 -50.64
CA VAL A 185 8.17 18.56 -50.44
C VAL A 185 8.23 19.03 -48.98
N ASP A 186 8.30 20.34 -48.76
CA ASP A 186 8.20 20.94 -47.43
C ASP A 186 6.77 20.78 -46.92
N VAL A 187 6.49 19.61 -46.31
CA VAL A 187 5.16 19.23 -45.80
C VAL A 187 4.62 20.25 -44.81
N PHE A 188 5.51 20.90 -44.04
CA PHE A 188 5.13 21.92 -43.08
C PHE A 188 4.54 23.16 -43.78
N LYS A 189 5.18 23.66 -44.83
CA LYS A 189 4.65 24.80 -45.59
C LYS A 189 3.46 24.42 -46.48
N GLU A 190 3.53 23.26 -47.13
CA GLU A 190 2.56 22.89 -48.17
C GLU A 190 1.26 22.31 -47.63
N HIS A 191 1.29 21.63 -46.48
CA HIS A 191 0.14 20.95 -45.89
C HIS A 191 -0.23 21.52 -44.51
N VAL A 192 0.72 21.58 -43.56
CA VAL A 192 0.42 21.96 -42.17
C VAL A 192 0.00 23.42 -42.06
N THR A 193 0.77 24.33 -42.65
CA THR A 193 0.46 25.78 -42.59
C THR A 193 -0.87 26.08 -43.27
N LYS A 194 -1.17 25.41 -44.40
CA LYS A 194 -2.46 25.55 -45.09
C LYS A 194 -3.61 24.97 -44.29
N PHE A 195 -3.40 23.82 -43.62
CA PHE A 195 -4.39 23.23 -42.73
C PHE A 195 -4.72 24.18 -41.58
N LEU A 196 -3.71 24.69 -40.87
CA LEU A 196 -3.91 25.63 -39.77
C LEU A 196 -4.60 26.91 -40.24
N SER A 197 -4.20 27.43 -41.40
CA SER A 197 -4.82 28.62 -41.98
C SER A 197 -6.26 28.43 -42.41
N LYS A 198 -6.62 27.25 -42.91
CA LYS A 198 -7.97 26.96 -43.41
C LYS A 198 -8.92 26.57 -42.29
N TYR A 199 -8.43 25.88 -41.26
CA TYR A 199 -9.28 25.19 -40.30
C TYR A 199 -9.13 25.66 -38.85
N CYS A 200 -8.05 26.39 -38.51
CA CYS A 200 -7.73 26.69 -37.11
C CYS A 200 -7.63 28.19 -36.82
N PHE A 201 -7.12 29.00 -37.76
CA PHE A 201 -6.80 30.40 -37.52
C PHE A 201 -8.01 31.28 -37.22
N ASP A 202 -9.21 30.92 -37.65
CA ASP A 202 -10.43 31.69 -37.38
C ASP A 202 -10.72 31.80 -35.88
N CYS A 203 -10.42 30.76 -35.10
CA CYS A 203 -10.63 30.73 -33.65
C CYS A 203 -9.32 30.88 -32.85
N HIS A 204 -8.20 30.43 -33.40
CA HIS A 204 -6.90 30.37 -32.71
C HIS A 204 -5.90 31.43 -33.18
N SER A 205 -6.37 32.61 -33.58
CA SER A 205 -5.52 33.77 -33.89
C SER A 205 -5.86 35.00 -33.06
N GLY A 206 -4.86 35.84 -32.80
CA GLY A 206 -4.99 37.15 -32.16
C GLY A 206 -5.15 37.10 -30.64
N ASP A 207 -5.31 38.29 -30.04
CA ASP A 207 -5.34 38.46 -28.58
C ASP A 207 -6.58 37.89 -27.89
N GLN A 208 -7.59 37.48 -28.65
CA GLN A 208 -8.84 36.85 -28.17
C GLN A 208 -8.92 35.37 -28.55
N ALA A 209 -7.82 34.76 -28.97
CA ALA A 209 -7.78 33.37 -29.41
C ALA A 209 -8.35 32.41 -28.35
N GLU A 210 -9.19 31.47 -28.79
CA GLU A 210 -9.84 30.51 -27.92
C GLU A 210 -8.82 29.64 -27.19
N GLY A 211 -9.08 29.36 -25.90
CA GLY A 211 -8.15 28.62 -25.04
C GLY A 211 -6.81 29.31 -24.79
N GLY A 212 -6.64 30.58 -25.22
CA GLY A 212 -5.36 31.28 -25.17
C GLY A 212 -4.28 30.70 -26.09
N LEU A 213 -4.69 29.96 -27.12
CA LEU A 213 -3.81 29.30 -28.09
C LEU A 213 -3.72 30.14 -29.37
N GLN A 214 -2.58 30.76 -29.61
CA GLN A 214 -2.30 31.60 -30.79
C GLN A 214 -1.40 30.83 -31.77
N LEU A 215 -2.00 30.18 -32.77
CA LEU A 215 -1.31 29.26 -33.67
C LEU A 215 -0.47 29.98 -34.73
N GLU A 216 -0.78 31.23 -35.05
CA GLU A 216 -0.06 32.08 -35.99
C GLU A 216 1.37 32.43 -35.51
N LYS A 217 1.67 32.23 -34.22
CA LYS A 217 3.02 32.41 -33.66
C LYS A 217 3.99 31.32 -34.07
N TYR A 218 3.51 30.14 -34.47
CA TYR A 218 4.34 29.00 -34.83
C TYR A 218 4.64 29.00 -36.33
N THR A 219 5.66 29.76 -36.70
CA THR A 219 6.02 29.99 -38.11
C THR A 219 7.09 29.02 -38.64
N THR A 220 7.68 28.22 -37.75
CA THR A 220 8.76 27.26 -38.06
C THR A 220 8.61 25.98 -37.25
N GLU A 221 9.20 24.88 -37.73
CA GLU A 221 9.23 23.61 -36.98
C GLU A 221 9.91 23.76 -35.61
N ASP A 222 11.00 24.53 -35.51
CA ASP A 222 11.71 24.77 -34.24
C ASP A 222 10.81 25.46 -33.20
N SER A 223 9.92 26.36 -33.63
CA SER A 223 8.98 27.04 -32.72
C SER A 223 7.93 26.07 -32.17
N ILE A 224 7.57 25.03 -32.93
CA ILE A 224 6.68 23.95 -32.51
C ILE A 224 7.38 23.06 -31.48
N LEU A 225 8.63 22.66 -31.77
CA LEU A 225 9.43 21.82 -30.85
C LEU A 225 9.76 22.54 -29.54
N ALA A 226 9.99 23.86 -29.57
CA ALA A 226 10.21 24.66 -28.37
C ALA A 226 9.00 24.70 -27.42
N ASP A 227 7.79 24.48 -27.95
CA ASP A 227 6.54 24.39 -27.18
C ASP A 227 5.88 23.00 -27.36
N ARG A 228 6.71 21.96 -27.44
CA ARG A 228 6.31 20.57 -27.73
C ARG A 228 5.07 20.16 -26.93
N LYS A 229 5.07 20.36 -25.61
CA LYS A 229 3.97 19.96 -24.72
C LYS A 229 2.60 20.55 -25.09
N ARG A 230 2.57 21.76 -25.66
CA ARG A 230 1.31 22.36 -26.12
C ARG A 230 0.87 21.75 -27.45
N TRP A 231 1.81 21.44 -28.33
CA TRP A 231 1.56 20.79 -29.61
C TRP A 231 1.20 19.30 -29.49
N GLU A 232 1.68 18.60 -28.47
CA GLU A 232 1.20 17.24 -28.12
C GLU A 232 -0.30 17.25 -27.86
N LYS A 233 -0.80 18.22 -27.07
CA LYS A 233 -2.26 18.36 -26.85
C LYS A 233 -3.03 18.72 -28.12
N LEU A 234 -2.43 19.48 -29.02
CA LEU A 234 -3.04 19.81 -30.30
C LEU A 234 -3.14 18.56 -31.18
N PHE A 235 -2.06 17.78 -31.24
CA PHE A 235 -2.03 16.49 -31.90
C PHE A 235 -3.15 15.59 -31.38
N ASP A 236 -3.28 15.42 -30.06
CA ASP A 236 -4.34 14.60 -29.45
C ASP A 236 -5.73 15.05 -29.90
N LEU A 237 -6.00 16.37 -29.89
CA LEU A 237 -7.31 16.92 -30.28
C LEU A 237 -7.60 16.80 -31.78
N VAL A 238 -6.59 16.90 -32.64
CA VAL A 238 -6.76 16.74 -34.09
C VAL A 238 -6.91 15.27 -34.46
N GLU A 239 -6.16 14.38 -33.80
CA GLU A 239 -6.17 12.93 -34.00
C GLU A 239 -7.54 12.32 -33.65
N ILE A 240 -8.12 12.68 -32.52
CA ILE A 240 -9.44 12.17 -32.09
C ILE A 240 -10.63 12.88 -32.77
N GLU A 241 -10.36 13.73 -33.76
CA GLU A 241 -11.36 14.57 -34.42
C GLU A 241 -12.10 15.56 -33.50
N ALA A 242 -11.47 15.92 -32.38
CA ALA A 242 -12.00 16.95 -31.48
C ALA A 242 -11.92 18.36 -32.06
N MET A 243 -10.91 18.60 -32.89
CA MET A 243 -10.66 19.87 -33.57
C MET A 243 -10.44 19.63 -35.08
N PRO A 244 -10.95 20.53 -35.95
CA PRO A 244 -11.87 21.64 -35.65
C PRO A 244 -13.24 21.15 -35.14
N PRO A 245 -13.99 21.99 -34.39
CA PRO A 245 -15.34 21.63 -33.90
C PRO A 245 -16.29 21.28 -35.04
N SER A 246 -17.23 20.35 -34.81
CA SER A 246 -18.07 19.80 -35.88
C SER A 246 -19.10 20.78 -36.47
N ASP A 247 -19.35 21.91 -35.80
CA ASP A 247 -20.23 22.99 -36.24
C ASP A 247 -19.54 24.00 -37.17
N MET A 248 -18.24 23.87 -37.41
CA MET A 248 -17.53 24.66 -38.42
C MET A 248 -17.93 24.23 -39.83
N GLU A 249 -18.20 25.22 -40.69
CA GLU A 249 -18.60 25.01 -42.10
C GLU A 249 -17.54 24.23 -42.89
N ASP A 250 -16.26 24.49 -42.62
CA ASP A 250 -15.13 23.81 -43.24
C ASP A 250 -14.55 22.74 -42.32
N GLN A 251 -14.68 21.47 -42.72
CA GLN A 251 -14.04 20.33 -42.06
C GLN A 251 -12.86 19.80 -42.91
N PRO A 252 -11.77 19.35 -42.28
CA PRO A 252 -10.72 18.65 -42.99
C PRO A 252 -11.22 17.27 -43.45
N THR A 253 -10.82 16.87 -44.65
CA THR A 253 -10.98 15.48 -45.10
C THR A 253 -10.11 14.54 -44.27
N ASP A 254 -10.47 13.25 -44.20
CA ASP A 254 -9.69 12.23 -43.50
C ASP A 254 -8.22 12.21 -43.97
N GLU A 255 -8.00 12.43 -45.27
CA GLU A 255 -6.66 12.45 -45.85
C GLU A 255 -5.87 13.72 -45.44
N GLU A 256 -6.49 14.90 -45.48
CA GLU A 256 -5.85 16.15 -45.01
C GLU A 256 -5.48 16.06 -43.51
N ARG A 257 -6.40 15.54 -42.70
CA ARG A 257 -6.18 15.33 -41.26
C ARG A 257 -5.06 14.33 -41.03
N LYS A 258 -5.09 13.18 -41.70
CA LYS A 258 -4.07 12.13 -41.58
C LYS A 258 -2.68 12.64 -41.94
N ILE A 259 -2.54 13.45 -42.99
CA ILE A 259 -1.25 14.06 -43.36
C ILE A 259 -0.70 14.92 -42.22
N VAL A 260 -1.54 15.77 -41.62
CA VAL A 260 -1.12 16.68 -40.53
C VAL A 260 -0.84 15.91 -39.23
N VAL A 261 -1.69 14.95 -38.88
CA VAL A 261 -1.49 14.06 -37.71
C VAL A 261 -0.19 13.29 -37.88
N GLN A 262 0.07 12.65 -39.03
CA GLN A 262 1.32 11.95 -39.28
C GLN A 262 2.53 12.88 -39.26
N TRP A 263 2.41 14.10 -39.77
CA TRP A 263 3.51 15.06 -39.69
C TRP A 263 3.78 15.50 -38.24
N LEU A 264 2.73 15.81 -37.47
CA LEU A 264 2.84 16.17 -36.06
C LEU A 264 3.41 15.00 -35.26
N GLU A 265 2.94 13.78 -35.51
CA GLU A 265 3.47 12.57 -34.91
C GLU A 265 4.97 12.44 -35.19
N ASN A 266 5.35 12.61 -36.46
CA ASN A 266 6.74 12.54 -36.87
C ASN A 266 7.61 13.64 -36.25
N LYS A 267 7.13 14.87 -36.12
CA LYS A 267 7.95 15.95 -35.56
C LYS A 267 7.97 15.96 -34.05
N LEU A 268 6.84 15.73 -33.42
CA LEU A 268 6.70 15.77 -31.97
C LEU A 268 7.26 14.50 -31.32
N PHE A 269 7.10 13.33 -31.93
CA PHE A 269 7.41 12.06 -31.28
C PHE A 269 8.47 11.22 -31.99
N ASN A 270 8.72 11.42 -33.28
CA ASN A 270 9.79 10.67 -33.95
C ASN A 270 11.15 11.18 -33.50
N ILE A 271 11.96 10.26 -33.02
CA ILE A 271 13.33 10.49 -32.60
C ILE A 271 14.18 9.62 -33.49
N ASP A 272 15.27 10.17 -33.98
CA ASP A 272 16.28 9.35 -34.63
C ASP A 272 16.90 8.41 -33.59
N CYS A 273 16.36 7.20 -33.52
CA CYS A 273 16.79 6.13 -32.63
C CYS A 273 18.22 5.62 -32.93
N THR A 274 18.86 6.13 -33.98
CA THR A 274 20.28 5.88 -34.30
C THR A 274 21.21 6.96 -33.73
N ILE A 275 20.70 8.17 -33.47
CA ILE A 275 21.49 9.32 -33.01
C ILE A 275 21.29 9.59 -31.51
N SER A 276 20.05 9.57 -31.02
CA SER A 276 19.74 9.88 -29.63
C SER A 276 18.95 8.75 -28.98
N ARG A 277 19.58 8.08 -28.03
CA ARG A 277 18.92 7.15 -27.12
C ARG A 277 19.09 7.67 -25.70
N ASP A 278 18.04 8.27 -25.16
CA ASP A 278 18.00 8.70 -23.78
C ASP A 278 17.37 7.59 -22.94
N PRO A 279 18.10 6.95 -22.00
CA PRO A 279 17.53 5.93 -21.12
C PRO A 279 16.56 6.50 -20.06
N GLY A 280 16.50 7.83 -19.95
CA GLY A 280 15.70 8.53 -18.97
C GLY A 280 16.31 8.56 -17.58
N ARG A 281 15.65 9.32 -16.71
CA ARG A 281 16.03 9.45 -15.30
C ARG A 281 15.41 8.33 -14.45
N VAL A 282 15.89 8.17 -13.22
CA VAL A 282 15.34 7.21 -12.25
C VAL A 282 15.19 7.90 -10.92
N THR A 283 13.97 7.96 -10.42
CA THR A 283 13.69 8.49 -9.08
C THR A 283 13.85 7.40 -8.03
N ILE A 284 14.39 7.80 -6.88
CA ILE A 284 14.47 6.92 -5.71
C ILE A 284 13.04 6.54 -5.33
N ARG A 285 12.76 5.24 -5.33
CA ARG A 285 11.42 4.71 -5.06
C ARG A 285 11.42 3.81 -3.84
N ARG A 286 10.52 4.09 -2.90
CA ARG A 286 10.27 3.15 -1.79
C ARG A 286 9.51 1.93 -2.29
N LEU A 287 9.51 0.86 -1.50
CA LEU A 287 8.58 -0.24 -1.69
C LEU A 287 7.15 0.28 -1.46
N ASN A 288 6.25 -0.02 -2.39
CA ASN A 288 4.83 0.17 -2.16
C ASN A 288 4.28 -0.90 -1.20
N ARG A 289 3.03 -0.80 -0.77
CA ARG A 289 2.44 -1.72 0.22
C ARG A 289 2.52 -3.18 -0.21
N THR A 290 2.24 -3.46 -1.49
CA THR A 290 2.27 -4.83 -2.02
C THR A 290 3.69 -5.36 -2.13
N GLU A 291 4.62 -4.57 -2.66
CA GLU A 291 6.04 -4.89 -2.74
C GLU A 291 6.63 -5.16 -1.34
N TYR A 292 6.26 -4.35 -0.33
CA TYR A 292 6.67 -4.56 1.06
C TYR A 292 6.14 -5.88 1.62
N ASN A 293 4.83 -6.13 1.51
CA ASN A 293 4.20 -7.36 1.98
C ASN A 293 4.83 -8.61 1.34
N ASN A 294 5.04 -8.59 0.02
CA ASN A 294 5.66 -9.70 -0.71
C ASN A 294 7.12 -9.92 -0.32
N THR A 295 7.87 -8.83 -0.13
CA THR A 295 9.28 -8.89 0.28
C THR A 295 9.40 -9.45 1.69
N ILE A 296 8.57 -9.03 2.64
CA ILE A 296 8.54 -9.58 4.00
C ILE A 296 8.20 -11.08 3.98
N ARG A 297 7.16 -11.47 3.25
CA ARG A 297 6.79 -12.89 3.09
C ARG A 297 7.99 -13.73 2.63
N ASP A 298 8.70 -13.26 1.60
CA ASP A 298 9.82 -14.00 1.03
C ASP A 298 11.10 -13.93 1.90
N LEU A 299 11.26 -12.87 2.68
CA LEU A 299 12.43 -12.63 3.52
C LEU A 299 12.39 -13.42 4.82
N VAL A 300 11.26 -13.38 5.54
CA VAL A 300 11.11 -13.99 6.88
C VAL A 300 10.20 -15.22 6.91
N GLY A 301 9.46 -15.52 5.84
CA GLY A 301 8.59 -16.70 5.75
C GLY A 301 7.25 -16.59 6.48
N VAL A 302 6.89 -15.40 6.98
CA VAL A 302 5.60 -15.15 7.65
C VAL A 302 4.53 -14.76 6.62
N LYS A 303 3.28 -15.21 6.83
CA LYS A 303 2.18 -15.00 5.85
C LYS A 303 1.29 -13.78 6.11
N PHE A 304 1.51 -13.05 7.19
CA PHE A 304 0.72 -11.85 7.48
C PHE A 304 1.18 -10.65 6.63
N ARG A 305 0.35 -9.62 6.55
CA ARG A 305 0.51 -8.48 5.64
C ARG A 305 0.71 -7.17 6.44
N PRO A 306 1.92 -6.88 6.93
CA PRO A 306 2.18 -5.71 7.78
C PRO A 306 1.83 -4.36 7.12
N ALA A 307 1.94 -4.26 5.79
CA ALA A 307 1.69 -3.02 5.08
C ALA A 307 0.21 -2.73 4.83
N ASP A 308 -0.70 -3.63 5.21
CA ASP A 308 -2.15 -3.37 5.10
C ASP A 308 -2.58 -2.20 6.01
N ASP A 309 -1.82 -1.92 7.07
CA ASP A 309 -2.04 -0.80 8.01
C ASP A 309 -1.31 0.51 7.62
N PHE A 310 -0.60 0.52 6.50
CA PHE A 310 0.09 1.72 6.00
C PHE A 310 -0.91 2.66 5.32
N PRO A 311 -0.61 3.98 5.26
CA PRO A 311 -1.33 4.89 4.37
C PRO A 311 -1.33 4.37 2.93
N SER A 312 -2.43 4.59 2.20
CA SER A 312 -2.51 4.22 0.79
C SER A 312 -1.39 4.86 -0.03
N ASP A 313 -0.91 4.12 -1.02
CA ASP A 313 0.06 4.62 -1.98
C ASP A 313 -0.61 5.55 -3.00
N ASP A 314 0.08 6.63 -3.37
CA ASP A 314 -0.35 7.51 -4.45
C ASP A 314 -0.19 6.80 -5.80
N VAL A 315 -1.15 6.99 -6.70
CA VAL A 315 -1.15 6.39 -8.05
C VAL A 315 -0.69 7.43 -9.07
N GLY A 316 0.35 7.10 -9.83
CA GLY A 316 0.85 7.90 -10.95
C GLY A 316 0.76 7.08 -12.24
N TYR A 317 0.36 7.70 -13.35
CA TYR A 317 0.28 7.01 -14.66
C TYR A 317 -0.52 5.69 -14.65
N GLY A 318 -1.45 5.52 -13.69
CA GLY A 318 -2.23 4.29 -13.50
C GLY A 318 -1.62 3.24 -12.58
N PHE A 319 -0.42 3.47 -12.01
CA PHE A 319 0.28 2.51 -11.17
C PHE A 319 0.71 3.09 -9.80
N ASP A 320 0.71 2.23 -8.79
CA ASP A 320 1.08 2.51 -7.39
C ASP A 320 2.56 2.24 -7.08
N ASN A 321 3.35 1.88 -8.10
CA ASN A 321 4.80 1.64 -7.98
C ASN A 321 5.67 2.76 -8.60
N ILE A 322 5.05 3.93 -8.85
CA ILE A 322 5.70 5.09 -9.48
C ILE A 322 6.49 5.92 -8.47
N GLY A 323 7.81 6.01 -8.67
CA GLY A 323 8.72 6.72 -7.77
C GLY A 323 8.38 8.20 -7.59
N ASP A 324 7.90 8.87 -8.64
CA ASP A 324 7.62 10.31 -8.66
C ASP A 324 6.51 10.75 -7.69
N VAL A 325 5.62 9.82 -7.28
CA VAL A 325 4.50 10.09 -6.37
C VAL A 325 4.61 9.37 -5.03
N LEU A 326 5.54 8.43 -4.88
CA LEU A 326 5.71 7.66 -3.65
C LEU A 326 6.47 8.44 -2.57
N THR A 327 5.75 9.27 -1.83
CA THR A 327 6.30 10.06 -0.72
C THR A 327 6.37 9.25 0.59
N VAL A 328 7.19 9.72 1.54
CA VAL A 328 7.24 9.20 2.92
C VAL A 328 6.66 10.25 3.87
N SER A 329 5.49 9.94 4.42
CA SER A 329 4.88 10.75 5.47
C SER A 329 5.45 10.38 6.86
N PRO A 330 5.40 11.29 7.86
CA PRO A 330 5.77 10.94 9.23
C PRO A 330 5.01 9.73 9.79
N LEU A 331 3.71 9.61 9.46
CA LEU A 331 2.89 8.46 9.85
C LEU A 331 3.40 7.15 9.24
N LEU A 332 3.83 7.17 7.97
CA LEU A 332 4.38 5.98 7.33
C LEU A 332 5.69 5.54 8.00
N LEU A 333 6.53 6.49 8.44
CA LEU A 333 7.76 6.17 9.17
C LEU A 333 7.48 5.49 10.52
N GLU A 334 6.49 5.99 11.28
CA GLU A 334 6.03 5.34 12.52
C GLU A 334 5.50 3.92 12.24
N LYS A 335 4.76 3.75 11.13
CA LYS A 335 4.25 2.45 10.71
C LYS A 335 5.35 1.46 10.30
N TYR A 336 6.45 1.92 9.68
CA TYR A 336 7.60 1.06 9.41
C TYR A 336 8.27 0.54 10.68
N LEU A 337 8.39 1.37 11.72
CA LEU A 337 8.95 0.95 13.01
C LEU A 337 8.06 -0.09 13.67
N ALA A 338 6.75 0.18 13.75
CA ALA A 338 5.78 -0.75 14.33
C ALA A 338 5.72 -2.08 13.54
N ALA A 339 5.77 -2.01 12.20
CA ALA A 339 5.83 -3.21 11.37
C ALA A 339 7.11 -4.01 11.60
N ALA A 340 8.27 -3.34 11.70
CA ALA A 340 9.54 -4.02 11.95
C ALA A 340 9.52 -4.79 13.29
N GLU A 341 8.94 -4.20 14.35
CA GLU A 341 8.71 -4.87 15.63
C GLU A 341 7.80 -6.08 15.48
N GLU A 342 6.62 -5.90 14.88
CA GLU A 342 5.64 -6.99 14.69
C GLU A 342 6.21 -8.16 13.85
N ILE A 343 6.97 -7.84 12.80
CA ILE A 343 7.61 -8.82 11.93
C ILE A 343 8.60 -9.66 12.72
N THR A 344 9.50 -9.05 13.49
CA THR A 344 10.54 -9.81 14.20
C THR A 344 9.99 -10.57 15.40
N GLU A 345 8.95 -10.07 16.07
CA GLU A 345 8.20 -10.80 17.11
C GLU A 345 7.51 -12.06 16.57
N LYS A 346 6.89 -11.97 15.40
CA LYS A 346 6.23 -13.12 14.76
C LYS A 346 7.23 -14.08 14.12
N ALA A 347 8.34 -13.57 13.60
CA ALA A 347 9.34 -14.39 12.92
C ALA A 347 10.24 -15.16 13.89
N ILE A 348 10.65 -14.53 15.00
CA ILE A 348 11.58 -15.07 15.98
C ILE A 348 10.90 -15.10 17.35
N ILE A 349 10.69 -16.29 17.90
CA ILE A 349 10.31 -16.43 19.31
C ILE A 349 11.52 -16.11 20.20
N ALA A 350 11.47 -14.99 20.93
CA ALA A 350 12.56 -14.54 21.81
C ALA A 350 12.24 -14.64 23.31
N GLN A 351 10.95 -14.63 23.67
CA GLN A 351 10.48 -14.73 25.06
C GLN A 351 9.83 -16.08 25.33
N TYR A 352 10.58 -17.17 25.16
CA TYR A 352 10.08 -18.53 25.46
C TYR A 352 9.52 -18.62 26.86
N GLU A 353 10.16 -17.99 27.84
CA GLU A 353 9.66 -18.01 29.20
C GLU A 353 8.29 -17.31 29.30
N GLU A 354 8.07 -16.15 28.70
CA GLU A 354 6.77 -15.40 28.77
C GLU A 354 5.65 -16.03 27.96
N GLN A 355 5.98 -16.66 26.83
CA GLN A 355 5.04 -17.38 25.99
C GLN A 355 4.81 -18.83 26.44
N ALA A 356 5.66 -19.37 27.32
CA ALA A 356 5.49 -20.69 27.88
C ALA A 356 4.16 -20.77 28.65
N GLY A 357 3.35 -21.77 28.31
CA GLY A 357 2.01 -21.92 28.87
C GLY A 357 2.02 -21.87 30.39
N LYS A 358 1.40 -20.83 30.96
CA LYS A 358 1.22 -20.66 32.40
C LYS A 358 -0.04 -21.35 32.85
N ARG A 359 0.08 -22.27 33.80
CA ARG A 359 -1.06 -22.96 34.42
C ARG A 359 -0.99 -22.78 35.93
N VAL A 360 -2.05 -22.21 36.50
CA VAL A 360 -2.19 -21.98 37.93
C VAL A 360 -3.31 -22.85 38.48
N TYR A 361 -2.96 -23.74 39.41
CA TYR A 361 -3.89 -24.57 40.15
C TYR A 361 -4.05 -23.99 41.56
N ALA A 362 -5.26 -23.54 41.90
CA ALA A 362 -5.55 -22.93 43.19
C ALA A 362 -6.97 -23.32 43.68
N GLY A 363 -7.21 -23.22 44.98
CA GLY A 363 -8.50 -23.55 45.58
C GLY A 363 -9.01 -24.93 45.13
N LYS A 364 -10.25 -24.99 44.62
CA LYS A 364 -10.89 -26.25 44.16
C LYS A 364 -10.23 -26.92 42.94
N LYS A 365 -9.29 -26.24 42.25
CA LYS A 365 -8.48 -26.86 41.18
C LYS A 365 -7.33 -27.72 41.74
N LEU A 366 -7.02 -27.55 43.03
CA LEU A 366 -6.21 -28.49 43.80
C LEU A 366 -7.15 -29.42 44.58
N ARG A 367 -6.77 -30.69 44.68
CA ARG A 367 -7.45 -31.68 45.54
C ARG A 367 -6.57 -31.95 46.75
N ALA A 368 -7.13 -31.93 47.95
CA ALA A 368 -6.41 -32.31 49.16
C ALA A 368 -6.48 -33.83 49.36
N GLU A 369 -5.34 -34.47 49.65
CA GLU A 369 -5.20 -35.87 50.01
C GLU A 369 -4.51 -35.99 51.40
N PRO A 370 -4.81 -37.03 52.19
CA PRO A 370 -5.30 -36.89 53.57
C PRO A 370 -4.26 -36.48 54.61
N ALA A 371 -4.61 -35.47 55.42
CA ALA A 371 -4.82 -35.50 56.88
C ALA A 371 -5.55 -34.17 57.24
N LYS A 372 -6.18 -34.08 58.42
CA LYS A 372 -7.15 -33.01 58.81
C LYS A 372 -6.94 -31.67 58.09
N TYR A 373 -7.81 -31.35 57.14
CA TYR A 373 -7.69 -30.15 56.31
C TYR A 373 -9.00 -29.37 56.19
N HIS A 374 -8.89 -28.10 55.83
CA HIS A 374 -10.01 -27.32 55.31
C HIS A 374 -9.54 -26.32 54.25
N LEU A 375 -10.41 -25.99 53.30
CA LEU A 375 -10.18 -24.90 52.37
C LEU A 375 -10.77 -23.62 52.97
N ASP A 376 -9.96 -22.59 53.18
CA ASP A 376 -10.47 -21.32 53.71
C ASP A 376 -11.11 -20.42 52.64
N ARG A 377 -11.66 -19.29 53.08
CA ARG A 377 -12.31 -18.31 52.20
C ARG A 377 -11.33 -17.55 51.29
N GLU A 378 -10.03 -17.56 51.62
CA GLU A 378 -8.96 -16.92 50.85
C GLU A 378 -8.32 -17.87 49.83
N GLY A 379 -8.75 -19.13 49.83
CA GLY A 379 -8.37 -20.18 48.89
C GLY A 379 -7.13 -20.98 49.29
N TYR A 380 -6.71 -20.96 50.56
CA TYR A 380 -5.64 -21.82 51.06
C TYR A 380 -6.19 -23.18 51.52
N TRP A 381 -5.52 -24.24 51.11
CA TRP A 381 -5.66 -25.55 51.72
C TRP A 381 -4.83 -25.59 52.99
N ASN A 382 -5.53 -25.72 54.12
CA ASN A 382 -4.97 -25.63 55.45
C ASN A 382 -4.81 -27.04 55.99
N PHE A 383 -3.57 -27.51 56.07
CA PHE A 383 -3.21 -28.85 56.56
C PHE A 383 -2.77 -28.75 58.01
N HIS A 384 -3.58 -29.30 58.91
CA HIS A 384 -3.30 -29.38 60.36
C HIS A 384 -2.56 -30.66 60.76
N SER A 385 -2.11 -31.41 59.77
CA SER A 385 -1.31 -32.63 59.88
C SER A 385 -0.76 -32.96 58.49
N ALA A 386 0.20 -33.89 58.40
CA ALA A 386 0.86 -34.23 57.14
C ALA A 386 -0.15 -34.59 56.03
N GLY A 387 -0.15 -33.85 54.92
CA GLY A 387 -1.14 -33.97 53.86
C GLY A 387 -0.66 -33.31 52.56
N SER A 388 -1.36 -33.50 51.45
CA SER A 388 -0.89 -33.04 50.13
C SER A 388 -1.95 -32.26 49.35
N ALA A 389 -1.55 -31.16 48.72
CA ALA A 389 -2.33 -30.48 47.69
C ALA A 389 -1.92 -31.02 46.30
N VAL A 390 -2.86 -31.63 45.59
CA VAL A 390 -2.64 -32.47 44.40
C VAL A 390 -3.32 -31.88 43.17
N THR A 391 -2.66 -31.97 42.02
CA THR A 391 -3.25 -31.72 40.71
C THR A 391 -2.70 -32.69 39.65
N SER A 392 -3.37 -32.74 38.50
CA SER A 392 -2.83 -33.38 37.29
C SER A 392 -2.60 -32.32 36.22
N ASN A 393 -1.42 -32.38 35.59
CA ASN A 393 -1.05 -31.47 34.52
C ASN A 393 -0.58 -32.26 33.30
N ASN A 394 -1.12 -31.92 32.12
CA ASN A 394 -0.63 -32.44 30.85
C ASN A 394 0.63 -31.67 30.42
N PHE A 395 1.81 -32.26 30.53
CA PHE A 395 3.04 -31.68 30.01
C PHE A 395 3.12 -31.99 28.51
N PRO A 396 2.88 -31.01 27.61
CA PRO A 396 2.77 -31.29 26.18
C PRO A 396 4.08 -31.80 25.56
N GLN A 397 5.22 -31.56 26.24
CA GLN A 397 6.55 -31.91 25.78
C GLN A 397 7.49 -32.13 26.98
N SER A 398 8.52 -32.97 26.84
CA SER A 398 9.61 -33.07 27.80
C SER A 398 10.50 -31.82 27.74
N GLY A 399 10.82 -31.23 28.89
CA GLY A 399 11.65 -30.03 29.01
C GLY A 399 11.78 -29.55 30.45
N GLU A 400 12.51 -28.47 30.67
CA GLU A 400 12.60 -27.70 31.91
C GLU A 400 11.33 -26.86 32.13
N TYR A 401 10.75 -26.95 33.33
CA TYR A 401 9.57 -26.21 33.76
C TYR A 401 9.88 -25.46 35.05
N LEU A 402 9.33 -24.26 35.20
CA LEU A 402 9.27 -23.52 36.45
C LEU A 402 8.01 -23.94 37.23
N PHE A 403 8.21 -24.41 38.45
CA PHE A 403 7.18 -24.64 39.44
C PHE A 403 7.23 -23.53 40.49
N ARG A 404 6.09 -22.90 40.78
CA ARG A 404 5.93 -21.93 41.86
C ARG A 404 4.86 -22.41 42.83
N VAL A 405 5.25 -22.67 44.08
CA VAL A 405 4.31 -23.00 45.16
C VAL A 405 4.11 -21.76 46.02
N ARG A 406 2.87 -21.27 46.13
CA ARG A 406 2.53 -20.17 47.05
C ARG A 406 2.00 -20.75 48.35
N ALA A 407 2.74 -20.56 49.44
CA ALA A 407 2.39 -21.14 50.73
C ALA A 407 2.90 -20.31 51.91
N TYR A 408 2.33 -20.56 53.09
CA TYR A 408 2.89 -20.16 54.38
C TYR A 408 2.67 -21.25 55.43
N GLY A 409 3.25 -21.05 56.61
CA GLY A 409 3.14 -21.99 57.72
C GLY A 409 2.75 -21.30 59.02
N ASP A 410 2.08 -22.04 59.90
CA ASP A 410 2.16 -21.79 61.34
C ASP A 410 3.41 -22.51 61.85
N GLN A 411 4.38 -21.75 62.38
CA GLN A 411 5.65 -22.33 62.82
C GLN A 411 5.54 -22.85 64.26
N ALA A 412 5.88 -24.12 64.48
CA ALA A 412 5.94 -24.74 65.80
C ALA A 412 7.00 -25.85 65.83
N GLY A 413 7.55 -26.12 67.02
CA GLY A 413 8.63 -27.10 67.20
C GLY A 413 10.00 -26.61 66.72
N PRO A 414 11.03 -27.48 66.71
CA PRO A 414 12.41 -27.10 66.41
C PRO A 414 12.71 -26.94 64.91
N GLU A 415 11.79 -27.32 64.04
CA GLU A 415 11.94 -27.24 62.58
C GLU A 415 10.87 -26.33 61.97
N PRO A 416 11.14 -25.69 60.82
CA PRO A 416 10.11 -24.99 60.06
C PRO A 416 9.14 -25.97 59.38
N VAL A 417 8.00 -25.47 58.91
CA VAL A 417 7.09 -26.22 58.03
C VAL A 417 7.83 -26.67 56.77
N ARG A 418 7.82 -27.97 56.47
CA ARG A 418 8.52 -28.57 55.32
C ARG A 418 7.53 -29.09 54.28
N ILE A 419 7.76 -28.70 53.03
CA ILE A 419 7.00 -29.16 51.87
C ILE A 419 7.90 -29.98 50.95
N GLU A 420 7.37 -31.10 50.47
CA GLU A 420 7.90 -31.84 49.32
C GLU A 420 7.06 -31.57 48.07
N LEU A 421 7.68 -31.02 47.04
CA LEU A 421 7.13 -31.04 45.69
C LEU A 421 7.37 -32.43 45.11
N ARG A 422 6.29 -33.13 44.73
CA ARG A 422 6.32 -34.48 44.17
C ARG A 422 5.76 -34.50 42.76
N ILE A 423 6.38 -35.30 41.89
CA ILE A 423 5.88 -35.63 40.55
C ILE A 423 5.70 -37.14 40.47
N ASP A 424 4.50 -37.60 40.09
CA ASP A 424 4.10 -39.01 40.11
C ASP A 424 4.43 -39.66 41.46
N SER A 425 4.12 -38.94 42.55
CA SER A 425 4.35 -39.30 43.96
C SER A 425 5.81 -39.52 44.38
N ARG A 426 6.78 -39.20 43.52
CA ARG A 426 8.21 -39.16 43.87
C ARG A 426 8.62 -37.75 44.27
N SER A 427 9.30 -37.61 45.41
CA SER A 427 9.85 -36.32 45.85
C SER A 427 10.93 -35.86 44.86
N VAL A 428 10.67 -34.73 44.21
CA VAL A 428 11.59 -34.09 43.25
C VAL A 428 12.28 -32.87 43.87
N LYS A 429 11.67 -32.27 44.89
CA LYS A 429 12.25 -31.16 45.65
C LYS A 429 11.67 -31.10 47.06
N THR A 430 12.52 -30.86 48.04
CA THR A 430 12.13 -30.57 49.43
C THR A 430 12.55 -29.16 49.78
N PHE A 431 11.69 -28.40 50.44
CA PHE A 431 11.97 -27.03 50.87
C PHE A 431 11.22 -26.68 52.15
N ASP A 432 11.78 -25.73 52.90
CA ASP A 432 11.23 -25.25 54.16
C ASP A 432 10.53 -23.90 53.95
N ILE A 433 9.35 -23.75 54.54
CA ILE A 433 8.58 -22.52 54.56
C ILE A 433 9.11 -21.64 55.70
N VAL A 434 9.77 -20.54 55.33
CA VAL A 434 10.42 -19.64 56.31
C VAL A 434 9.43 -18.62 56.89
N GLY A 435 8.37 -18.28 56.16
CA GLY A 435 7.36 -17.30 56.59
C GLY A 435 6.40 -17.86 57.64
N ASP A 436 6.33 -17.24 58.82
CA ASP A 436 5.26 -17.46 59.80
C ASP A 436 4.06 -16.58 59.46
N ARG A 437 2.93 -17.19 59.12
CA ARG A 437 1.68 -16.50 58.72
C ARG A 437 1.84 -15.43 57.63
N LYS A 438 2.89 -15.54 56.83
CA LYS A 438 3.21 -14.63 55.73
C LYS A 438 3.38 -15.44 54.46
N PRO A 439 2.43 -15.37 53.51
CA PRO A 439 2.53 -16.04 52.21
C PRO A 439 3.81 -15.65 51.47
N ASP A 440 4.47 -16.64 50.89
CA ASP A 440 5.62 -16.45 50.02
C ASP A 440 5.56 -17.38 48.80
N ASP A 441 6.35 -17.06 47.77
CA ASP A 441 6.47 -17.83 46.53
C ASP A 441 7.78 -18.64 46.53
N TYR A 442 7.66 -19.96 46.35
CA TYR A 442 8.79 -20.88 46.29
C TYR A 442 8.97 -21.42 44.87
N ASP A 443 10.04 -21.01 44.20
CA ASP A 443 10.29 -21.24 42.78
C ASP A 443 11.36 -22.31 42.51
N PHE A 444 11.06 -23.24 41.60
CA PHE A 444 11.94 -24.35 41.22
C PHE A 444 11.92 -24.59 39.72
N LYS A 445 13.08 -24.53 39.05
CA LYS A 445 13.25 -25.01 37.67
C LYS A 445 13.66 -26.48 37.70
N MET A 446 12.98 -27.34 36.92
CA MET A 446 13.34 -28.75 36.80
C MET A 446 12.85 -29.38 35.50
N LYS A 447 13.54 -30.42 35.02
CA LYS A 447 13.13 -31.19 33.85
C LYS A 447 11.99 -32.16 34.17
N VAL A 448 10.97 -32.16 33.32
CA VAL A 448 9.78 -33.03 33.42
C VAL A 448 9.53 -33.66 32.06
N ASP A 449 9.22 -34.95 32.06
CA ASP A 449 8.87 -35.68 30.85
C ASP A 449 7.43 -35.38 30.38
N ALA A 450 7.22 -35.42 29.06
CA ALA A 450 5.90 -35.26 28.45
C ALA A 450 4.85 -36.23 29.02
N GLY A 451 3.58 -35.84 28.87
CA GLY A 451 2.40 -36.60 29.26
C GLY A 451 1.65 -36.02 30.47
N ASN A 452 0.53 -36.66 30.82
CA ASN A 452 -0.21 -36.32 32.04
C ASN A 452 0.58 -36.80 33.27
N ARG A 453 0.99 -35.88 34.12
CA ARG A 453 1.72 -36.17 35.36
C ARG A 453 0.96 -35.65 36.56
N ARG A 454 1.03 -36.40 37.66
CA ARG A 454 0.48 -35.99 38.96
C ARG A 454 1.50 -35.09 39.66
N VAL A 455 1.07 -33.93 40.13
CA VAL A 455 1.92 -32.93 40.81
C VAL A 455 1.35 -32.64 42.19
N GLU A 456 2.18 -32.71 43.22
CA GLU A 456 1.76 -32.63 44.61
C GLU A 456 2.68 -31.71 45.41
N ALA A 457 2.11 -30.84 46.25
CA ALA A 457 2.83 -30.15 47.30
C ALA A 457 2.42 -30.78 48.65
N ALA A 458 3.33 -31.57 49.23
CA ALA A 458 3.08 -32.39 50.40
C ALA A 458 3.71 -31.79 51.67
N PHE A 459 2.90 -31.50 52.69
CA PHE A 459 3.38 -31.17 54.04
C PHE A 459 3.80 -32.46 54.77
N VAL A 460 5.06 -32.55 55.20
CA VAL A 460 5.65 -33.84 55.61
C VAL A 460 6.13 -33.93 57.05
N ASN A 461 6.34 -32.81 57.75
CA ASN A 461 6.88 -32.79 59.11
C ASN A 461 5.86 -32.23 60.10
N ASP A 462 4.75 -32.94 60.31
CA ASP A 462 3.74 -32.57 61.30
C ASP A 462 4.33 -32.45 62.72
N PHE A 463 3.82 -31.51 63.53
CA PHE A 463 4.26 -31.30 64.91
C PHE A 463 3.12 -30.74 65.78
N TYR A 464 2.81 -31.42 66.89
CA TYR A 464 1.77 -31.01 67.83
C TYR A 464 2.23 -31.15 69.29
N ASN A 465 2.27 -30.04 70.02
CA ASN A 465 2.53 -29.95 71.45
C ASN A 465 1.42 -29.16 72.18
N PRO A 466 0.33 -29.82 72.60
CA PRO A 466 -0.81 -29.14 73.22
C PRO A 466 -0.50 -28.51 74.58
N LYS A 467 0.63 -28.89 75.22
CA LYS A 467 1.03 -28.40 76.55
C LYS A 467 1.90 -27.14 76.50
N ASP A 468 2.23 -26.63 75.31
CA ASP A 468 3.02 -25.40 75.20
C ASP A 468 2.24 -24.20 75.79
N PRO A 469 2.87 -23.40 76.69
CA PRO A 469 2.22 -22.24 77.28
C PRO A 469 1.85 -21.18 76.23
N ASN A 470 2.56 -21.10 75.11
CA ASN A 470 2.22 -20.23 73.99
C ASN A 470 1.35 -20.97 72.96
N PRO A 471 0.08 -20.60 72.76
CA PRO A 471 -0.80 -21.25 71.78
C PRO A 471 -0.26 -21.28 70.36
N LYS A 472 0.62 -20.33 69.98
CA LYS A 472 1.24 -20.28 68.65
C LYS A 472 2.27 -21.40 68.41
N ASN A 473 2.86 -21.93 69.48
CA ASN A 473 3.89 -22.97 69.40
C ASN A 473 3.31 -24.39 69.52
N ARG A 474 1.98 -24.51 69.60
CA ARG A 474 1.31 -25.78 69.88
C ARG A 474 1.15 -26.67 68.66
N ASP A 475 1.09 -26.11 67.47
CA ASP A 475 0.73 -26.86 66.27
C ASP A 475 1.42 -26.29 65.04
N ARG A 476 1.94 -27.17 64.20
CA ARG A 476 2.62 -26.82 62.96
C ARG A 476 1.70 -27.12 61.79
N ASN A 477 1.27 -26.07 61.10
CA ASN A 477 0.30 -26.20 60.02
C ASN A 477 0.87 -25.65 58.72
N ALA A 478 0.50 -26.25 57.59
CA ALA A 478 0.86 -25.77 56.26
C ALA A 478 -0.35 -25.20 55.53
N PHE A 479 -0.18 -24.05 54.89
CA PHE A 479 -1.22 -23.34 54.16
C PHE A 479 -0.78 -23.19 52.70
N ILE A 480 -1.36 -23.99 51.81
CA ILE A 480 -0.96 -24.03 50.39
C ILE A 480 -2.06 -23.38 49.54
N LYS A 481 -1.73 -22.28 48.86
CA LYS A 481 -2.69 -21.57 48.00
C LYS A 481 -2.74 -22.11 46.59
N SER A 482 -1.57 -22.28 45.99
CA SER A 482 -1.47 -22.60 44.58
C SER A 482 -0.18 -23.30 44.19
N ILE A 483 -0.28 -24.13 43.15
CA ILE A 483 0.85 -24.63 42.38
C ILE A 483 0.73 -24.02 40.99
N GLU A 484 1.71 -23.20 40.61
CA GLU A 484 1.87 -22.65 39.27
C GLU A 484 2.95 -23.43 38.51
N ILE A 485 2.67 -23.76 37.26
CA ILE A 485 3.57 -24.47 36.35
C ILE A 485 3.70 -23.62 35.09
N ARG A 486 4.94 -23.32 34.69
CA ARG A 486 5.26 -22.54 33.49
C ARG A 486 6.36 -23.25 32.71
N GLY A 487 6.13 -23.53 31.44
CA GLY A 487 7.11 -24.20 30.58
C GLY A 487 6.48 -24.94 29.39
N PRO A 488 7.30 -25.63 28.57
CA PRO A 488 8.74 -25.81 28.76
C PRO A 488 9.50 -24.50 28.52
N LEU A 489 10.56 -24.25 29.30
CA LEU A 489 11.43 -23.07 29.21
C LEU A 489 12.58 -23.30 28.21
N ASP A 490 12.84 -24.56 27.86
CA ASP A 490 13.85 -25.02 26.91
C ASP A 490 13.15 -25.70 25.71
N VAL A 491 12.46 -24.91 24.88
CA VAL A 491 11.86 -25.46 23.67
C VAL A 491 12.97 -25.93 22.73
N ALA A 492 13.00 -27.24 22.47
CA ALA A 492 13.91 -27.85 21.50
C ALA A 492 13.85 -27.09 20.15
N ARG A 493 15.01 -26.71 19.61
CA ARG A 493 15.13 -25.80 18.46
C ARG A 493 14.41 -26.32 17.22
N GLU A 494 14.34 -27.65 17.06
CA GLU A 494 13.68 -28.32 15.94
C GLU A 494 12.16 -28.12 15.95
N LYS A 495 11.58 -27.78 17.11
CA LYS A 495 10.14 -27.55 17.28
C LYS A 495 9.73 -26.09 17.13
N LEU A 496 10.69 -25.20 16.86
CA LEU A 496 10.44 -23.80 16.62
C LEU A 496 9.84 -23.57 15.23
N PRO A 497 9.06 -22.49 15.04
CA PRO A 497 8.50 -22.14 13.74
C PRO A 497 9.58 -22.14 12.64
N GLU A 498 9.18 -22.49 11.43
CA GLU A 498 10.07 -22.50 10.27
C GLU A 498 10.75 -21.15 10.06
N SER A 499 10.02 -20.03 10.25
CA SER A 499 10.58 -18.68 10.22
C SER A 499 11.74 -18.49 11.19
N HIS A 500 11.61 -18.98 12.44
CA HIS A 500 12.67 -18.85 13.44
C HIS A 500 13.90 -19.66 13.01
N ARG A 501 13.71 -20.91 12.59
CA ARG A 501 14.82 -21.79 12.19
C ARG A 501 15.51 -21.33 10.91
N HIS A 502 14.76 -20.73 9.99
CA HIS A 502 15.30 -20.19 8.74
C HIS A 502 16.13 -18.93 8.96
N ILE A 503 15.75 -18.10 9.95
CA ILE A 503 16.46 -16.86 10.26
C ILE A 503 17.63 -17.13 11.23
N LEU A 504 17.36 -17.73 12.40
CA LEU A 504 18.39 -18.04 13.40
C LEU A 504 19.12 -19.35 13.06
N THR A 505 20.08 -19.25 12.14
CA THR A 505 20.92 -20.39 11.70
C THR A 505 22.18 -20.58 12.55
N ALA A 506 22.59 -19.57 13.33
CA ALA A 506 23.76 -19.62 14.19
C ALA A 506 23.47 -19.05 15.58
N TYR A 507 24.11 -19.65 16.58
CA TYR A 507 24.02 -19.27 18.00
C TYR A 507 25.43 -19.14 18.59
N PRO A 508 25.63 -18.30 19.62
CA PRO A 508 26.88 -18.29 20.37
C PRO A 508 27.18 -19.68 20.93
N ARG A 509 28.38 -20.19 20.67
CA ARG A 509 28.90 -21.42 21.28
C ARG A 509 29.51 -21.09 22.64
N ASP A 510 29.71 -22.08 23.50
CA ASP A 510 30.41 -21.90 24.78
C ASP A 510 31.79 -21.25 24.55
N GLY A 511 32.01 -20.06 25.14
CA GLY A 511 33.23 -19.26 24.97
C GLY A 511 33.37 -18.54 23.61
N GLY A 512 32.39 -18.63 22.72
CA GLY A 512 32.34 -17.93 21.44
C GLY A 512 31.68 -16.55 21.51
N SER A 513 32.02 -15.66 20.58
CA SER A 513 31.42 -14.32 20.48
C SER A 513 29.97 -14.38 19.97
N ALA A 514 29.04 -13.76 20.69
CA ALA A 514 27.67 -13.56 20.22
C ALA A 514 27.62 -12.71 18.95
N GLU A 515 28.54 -11.76 18.80
CA GLU A 515 28.66 -10.95 17.60
C GLU A 515 29.04 -11.79 16.37
N ASP A 516 29.92 -12.78 16.52
CA ASP A 516 30.32 -13.66 15.40
C ASP A 516 29.17 -14.57 14.95
N ALA A 517 28.37 -15.06 15.90
CA ALA A 517 27.14 -15.79 15.60
C ALA A 517 26.11 -14.87 14.91
N ALA A 518 25.96 -13.63 15.40
CA ALA A 518 25.06 -12.65 14.81
C ALA A 518 25.46 -12.31 13.38
N ARG A 519 26.76 -12.14 13.10
CA ARG A 519 27.28 -11.89 11.73
C ARG A 519 26.93 -13.02 10.76
N GLN A 520 26.94 -14.28 11.21
CA GLN A 520 26.54 -15.44 10.39
C GLN A 520 25.04 -15.44 10.07
N VAL A 521 24.19 -14.98 10.99
CA VAL A 521 22.75 -14.81 10.78
C VAL A 521 22.45 -13.60 9.88
N LEU A 522 23.05 -12.46 10.19
CA LEU A 522 22.74 -11.18 9.58
C LEU A 522 23.24 -11.05 8.15
N ARG A 523 24.40 -11.62 7.79
CA ARG A 523 24.94 -11.48 6.42
C ARG A 523 23.99 -12.02 5.33
N PRO A 524 23.52 -13.29 5.37
CA PRO A 524 22.59 -13.78 4.35
C PRO A 524 21.24 -13.05 4.39
N PHE A 525 20.76 -12.67 5.59
CA PHE A 525 19.54 -11.89 5.73
C PHE A 525 19.64 -10.52 5.05
N MET A 526 20.70 -9.76 5.39
CA MET A 526 20.93 -8.43 4.85
C MET A 526 21.25 -8.47 3.35
N ARG A 527 21.95 -9.50 2.86
CA ARG A 527 22.19 -9.67 1.42
C ARG A 527 20.88 -9.70 0.63
N ARG A 528 19.88 -10.43 1.14
CA ARG A 528 18.54 -10.51 0.54
C ARG A 528 17.74 -9.22 0.76
N ALA A 529 17.74 -8.71 1.99
CA ALA A 529 17.00 -7.50 2.36
C ALA A 529 17.46 -6.26 1.58
N PHE A 530 18.77 -6.04 1.45
CA PHE A 530 19.37 -4.91 0.74
C PHE A 530 19.60 -5.21 -0.75
N ARG A 531 19.40 -6.47 -1.18
CA ARG A 531 19.46 -6.91 -2.59
C ARG A 531 20.82 -6.71 -3.22
N ARG A 532 21.88 -6.75 -2.40
CA ARG A 532 23.28 -6.59 -2.77
C ARG A 532 24.18 -7.28 -1.77
N ASN A 533 25.45 -7.42 -2.11
CA ASN A 533 26.45 -7.79 -1.12
C ASN A 533 26.58 -6.71 -0.03
N VAL A 534 26.83 -7.19 1.18
CA VAL A 534 26.93 -6.39 2.40
C VAL A 534 28.37 -6.42 2.86
N ASP A 535 28.96 -5.24 3.04
CA ASP A 535 30.33 -5.12 3.52
C ASP A 535 30.43 -5.35 5.04
N ASP A 536 31.64 -5.65 5.52
CA ASP A 536 31.86 -6.02 6.92
C ASP A 536 31.64 -4.88 7.90
N LYS A 537 31.78 -3.62 7.45
CA LYS A 537 31.55 -2.43 8.26
C LYS A 537 30.06 -2.17 8.42
N GLU A 538 29.28 -2.34 7.36
CA GLU A 538 27.83 -2.28 7.39
C GLU A 538 27.27 -3.39 8.29
N LEU A 539 27.72 -4.63 8.10
CA LEU A 539 27.33 -5.76 8.94
C LEU A 539 27.64 -5.54 10.43
N ALA A 540 28.81 -4.96 10.74
CA ALA A 540 29.22 -4.66 12.11
C ALA A 540 28.23 -3.74 12.84
N LYS A 541 27.64 -2.75 12.14
CA LYS A 541 26.69 -1.81 12.74
C LYS A 541 25.44 -2.51 13.27
N TYR A 542 24.91 -3.47 12.50
CA TYR A 542 23.72 -4.24 12.89
C TYR A 542 24.07 -5.32 13.92
N ALA A 543 25.23 -5.96 13.80
CA ALA A 543 25.70 -6.94 14.79
C ALA A 543 25.91 -6.30 16.18
N ALA A 544 26.35 -5.03 16.24
CA ALA A 544 26.49 -4.30 17.49
C ALA A 544 25.17 -4.10 18.25
N LEU A 545 24.01 -4.11 17.57
CA LEU A 545 22.70 -4.06 18.23
C LEU A 545 22.42 -5.32 19.06
N VAL A 546 22.98 -6.46 18.66
CA VAL A 546 22.88 -7.70 19.44
C VAL A 546 23.63 -7.56 20.76
N ASN A 547 24.85 -7.01 20.73
CA ASN A 547 25.63 -6.76 21.94
C ASN A 547 24.91 -5.77 22.86
N LEU A 548 24.28 -4.72 22.31
CA LEU A 548 23.51 -3.76 23.09
C LEU A 548 22.36 -4.43 23.87
N ALA A 549 21.65 -5.37 23.27
CA ALA A 549 20.59 -6.12 23.95
C ALA A 549 21.17 -7.03 25.05
N LEU A 550 22.26 -7.74 24.76
CA LEU A 550 22.94 -8.60 25.73
C LEU A 550 23.48 -7.82 26.94
N ASP A 551 24.05 -6.63 26.71
CA ASP A 551 24.54 -5.73 27.76
C ASP A 551 23.41 -5.22 28.67
N ASN A 552 22.17 -5.16 28.14
CA ASN A 552 20.96 -4.84 28.91
C ASN A 552 20.35 -6.06 29.62
N GLY A 553 20.92 -7.25 29.45
CA GLY A 553 20.45 -8.50 30.06
C GLY A 553 19.38 -9.25 29.26
N ASP A 554 19.14 -8.86 28.00
CA ASP A 554 18.20 -9.55 27.12
C ASP A 554 18.80 -10.84 26.53
N SER A 555 17.94 -11.68 25.93
CA SER A 555 18.39 -12.89 25.24
C SER A 555 19.05 -12.59 23.89
N TYR A 556 19.81 -13.55 23.38
CA TYR A 556 20.42 -13.47 22.04
C TYR A 556 19.35 -13.32 20.95
N GLU A 557 18.20 -14.00 21.10
CA GLU A 557 17.05 -13.88 20.21
C GLU A 557 16.49 -12.45 20.17
N VAL A 558 16.34 -11.79 21.33
CA VAL A 558 15.94 -10.38 21.40
C VAL A 558 16.96 -9.49 20.71
N GLY A 559 18.26 -9.76 20.92
CA GLY A 559 19.33 -9.06 20.21
C GLY A 559 19.23 -9.18 18.69
N ILE A 560 18.95 -10.38 18.17
CA ILE A 560 18.73 -10.58 16.73
C ILE A 560 17.45 -9.85 16.27
N GLN A 561 16.35 -9.90 17.01
CA GLN A 561 15.15 -9.13 16.68
C GLN A 561 15.45 -7.64 16.53
N LEU A 562 16.20 -7.05 17.46
CA LEU A 562 16.60 -5.64 17.42
C LEU A 562 17.48 -5.34 16.21
N ALA A 563 18.44 -6.22 15.89
CA ALA A 563 19.28 -6.08 14.71
C ALA A 563 18.46 -6.11 13.41
N LEU A 564 17.52 -7.06 13.29
CA LEU A 564 16.63 -7.18 12.13
C LEU A 564 15.65 -6.01 12.03
N GLN A 565 15.13 -5.49 13.14
CA GLN A 565 14.33 -4.28 13.14
C GLN A 565 15.11 -3.12 12.51
N GLY A 566 16.38 -2.94 12.91
CA GLY A 566 17.28 -1.97 12.30
C GLY A 566 17.45 -2.16 10.79
N VAL A 567 17.57 -3.41 10.31
CA VAL A 567 17.64 -3.73 8.87
C VAL A 567 16.34 -3.35 8.16
N LEU A 568 15.18 -3.68 8.73
CA LEU A 568 13.85 -3.46 8.13
C LEU A 568 13.40 -1.99 8.11
N VAL A 569 14.04 -1.10 8.87
CA VAL A 569 13.81 0.35 8.80
C VAL A 569 14.94 1.10 8.08
N SER A 570 15.93 0.38 7.57
CA SER A 570 17.03 0.96 6.80
C SER A 570 16.53 1.50 5.45
N PRO A 571 17.03 2.65 4.97
CA PRO A 571 16.79 3.10 3.61
C PRO A 571 17.15 2.05 2.56
N GLU A 572 18.21 1.26 2.79
CA GLU A 572 18.66 0.18 1.89
C GLU A 572 17.62 -0.94 1.74
N PHE A 573 16.76 -1.14 2.74
CA PHE A 573 15.65 -2.08 2.66
C PHE A 573 14.40 -1.41 2.08
N LEU A 574 14.02 -0.24 2.63
CA LEU A 574 12.78 0.46 2.30
C LEU A 574 12.76 1.03 0.88
N PHE A 575 13.92 1.33 0.30
CA PHE A 575 14.05 1.94 -1.02
C PHE A 575 14.83 1.06 -2.00
N ARG A 576 14.43 1.15 -3.27
CA ARG A 576 15.23 0.66 -4.40
C ARG A 576 16.09 1.81 -4.87
N VAL A 577 17.32 1.85 -4.37
CA VAL A 577 18.32 2.84 -4.74
C VAL A 577 19.15 2.29 -5.89
N GLU A 578 19.27 3.10 -6.93
CA GLU A 578 20.18 2.86 -8.03
C GLU A 578 21.26 3.94 -7.97
N ASN A 579 22.52 3.53 -7.84
CA ASN A 579 23.62 4.43 -7.61
C ASN A 579 24.14 4.99 -8.93
N SER A 580 24.37 6.30 -8.97
CA SER A 580 25.00 6.99 -10.09
C SER A 580 26.22 7.76 -9.58
N ASN A 581 27.30 7.73 -10.35
CA ASN A 581 28.48 8.56 -10.11
C ASN A 581 28.26 10.03 -10.49
N ALA A 582 27.20 10.32 -11.25
CA ALA A 582 26.82 11.66 -11.67
C ALA A 582 25.28 11.83 -11.61
N PRO A 583 24.68 11.82 -10.39
CA PRO A 583 23.22 11.76 -10.22
C PRO A 583 22.49 13.01 -10.76
N ASN A 584 23.18 14.14 -10.89
CA ASN A 584 22.59 15.41 -11.33
C ASN A 584 22.93 15.79 -12.78
N ASP A 585 23.69 14.95 -13.49
CA ASP A 585 24.13 15.20 -14.85
C ASP A 585 23.19 14.49 -15.85
N PRO A 586 22.39 15.23 -16.64
CA PRO A 586 21.48 14.63 -17.59
C PRO A 586 22.18 14.07 -18.83
N ASP A 587 23.43 14.46 -19.09
CA ASP A 587 24.17 14.01 -20.27
C ASP A 587 24.97 12.72 -19.97
N THR A 588 25.25 12.46 -18.69
CA THR A 588 25.94 11.24 -18.26
C THR A 588 24.99 10.03 -18.20
N LYS A 589 25.01 9.25 -19.28
CA LYS A 589 24.35 7.93 -19.40
C LYS A 589 25.26 6.83 -18.87
N HIS A 590 24.71 5.90 -18.10
CA HIS A 590 25.44 4.74 -17.60
C HIS A 590 24.55 3.52 -17.47
N ASP A 591 25.17 2.35 -17.44
CA ASP A 591 24.49 1.10 -17.19
C ASP A 591 24.01 0.99 -15.75
N VAL A 592 22.84 0.38 -15.59
CA VAL A 592 22.35 -0.10 -14.31
C VAL A 592 23.23 -1.28 -13.87
N GLY A 593 23.71 -1.27 -12.62
CA GLY A 593 24.57 -2.31 -12.08
C GLY A 593 23.86 -3.67 -12.01
N ASP A 594 24.59 -4.79 -12.01
CA ASP A 594 23.95 -6.11 -12.05
C ASP A 594 22.99 -6.38 -10.85
N TYR A 595 23.29 -5.89 -9.65
CA TYR A 595 22.38 -6.01 -8.50
C TYR A 595 21.12 -5.17 -8.66
N GLU A 596 21.27 -3.98 -9.22
CA GLU A 596 20.15 -3.08 -9.52
C GLU A 596 19.28 -3.67 -10.63
N LEU A 597 19.90 -4.29 -11.65
CA LEU A 597 19.20 -5.01 -12.71
C LEU A 597 18.47 -6.24 -12.16
N ALA A 598 19.08 -7.00 -11.25
CA ALA A 598 18.41 -8.10 -10.55
C ALA A 598 17.18 -7.60 -9.78
N SER A 599 17.31 -6.47 -9.08
CA SER A 599 16.22 -5.81 -8.37
C SER A 599 15.12 -5.32 -9.33
N ARG A 600 15.47 -4.63 -10.41
CA ARG A 600 14.49 -4.21 -11.44
C ARG A 600 13.71 -5.41 -11.97
N LEU A 601 14.40 -6.50 -12.31
CA LEU A 601 13.79 -7.72 -12.84
C LEU A 601 12.87 -8.40 -11.82
N SER A 602 13.31 -8.55 -10.57
CA SER A 602 12.53 -9.22 -9.53
C SER A 602 11.28 -8.44 -9.14
N TYR A 603 11.36 -7.11 -9.02
CA TYR A 603 10.18 -6.32 -8.67
C TYR A 603 9.24 -6.12 -9.84
N PHE A 604 9.75 -6.10 -11.08
CA PHE A 604 8.89 -6.10 -12.26
C PHE A 604 8.07 -7.39 -12.34
N LEU A 605 8.69 -8.57 -12.23
CA LEU A 605 8.01 -9.85 -12.48
C LEU A 605 7.36 -10.47 -11.24
N TRP A 606 7.97 -10.31 -10.06
CA TRP A 606 7.56 -10.97 -8.82
C TRP A 606 7.11 -9.99 -7.74
N SER A 607 7.27 -8.67 -7.95
CA SER A 607 6.97 -7.62 -6.98
C SER A 607 7.55 -7.92 -5.59
N SER A 608 8.77 -8.47 -5.58
CA SER A 608 9.50 -8.91 -4.40
C SER A 608 11.01 -8.89 -4.71
N MET A 609 11.83 -9.10 -3.69
CA MET A 609 13.29 -9.12 -3.82
C MET A 609 13.81 -10.27 -4.74
N PRO A 610 15.01 -10.12 -5.33
CA PRO A 610 15.63 -11.17 -6.12
C PRO A 610 15.88 -12.44 -5.30
N ASP A 611 15.84 -13.59 -5.96
CA ASP A 611 16.27 -14.85 -5.36
C ASP A 611 17.79 -15.02 -5.40
N ASP A 612 18.30 -16.05 -4.74
CA ASP A 612 19.74 -16.27 -4.63
C ASP A 612 20.40 -16.50 -6.00
N GLU A 613 19.70 -17.12 -6.96
CA GLU A 613 20.22 -17.31 -8.32
C GLU A 613 20.46 -15.95 -9.02
N LEU A 614 19.52 -15.02 -8.94
CA LEU A 614 19.71 -13.67 -9.49
C LEU A 614 20.82 -12.90 -8.78
N LEU A 615 20.88 -12.97 -7.44
CA LEU A 615 21.93 -12.31 -6.67
C LEU A 615 23.32 -12.89 -6.97
N ASP A 616 23.43 -14.20 -7.17
CA ASP A 616 24.69 -14.87 -7.52
C ASP A 616 25.14 -14.52 -8.95
N LEU A 617 24.20 -14.43 -9.90
CA LEU A 617 24.50 -13.96 -11.26
C LEU A 617 24.95 -12.50 -11.25
N ALA A 618 24.33 -11.68 -10.40
CA ALA A 618 24.70 -10.28 -10.24
C ALA A 618 26.09 -10.12 -9.62
N GLU A 619 26.41 -10.92 -8.60
CA GLU A 619 27.73 -10.97 -7.98
C GLU A 619 28.83 -11.33 -9.00
N LYS A 620 28.53 -12.28 -9.89
CA LYS A 620 29.44 -12.73 -10.96
C LYS A 620 29.47 -11.78 -12.16
N LYS A 621 28.67 -10.69 -12.17
CA LYS A 621 28.51 -9.75 -13.29
C LYS A 621 28.10 -10.44 -14.60
N GLN A 622 27.24 -11.45 -14.48
CA GLN A 622 26.78 -12.26 -15.62
C GLN A 622 25.34 -11.92 -16.03
N LEU A 623 24.60 -11.18 -15.20
CA LEU A 623 23.17 -10.93 -15.42
C LEU A 623 22.94 -9.97 -16.60
N ARG A 624 23.86 -9.03 -16.82
CA ARG A 624 23.81 -8.12 -17.98
C ARG A 624 24.05 -8.80 -19.33
N ASN A 625 24.48 -10.05 -19.37
CA ASN A 625 24.61 -10.79 -20.63
C ASN A 625 23.21 -11.11 -21.20
N ASP A 626 22.97 -10.78 -22.47
CA ASP A 626 21.65 -10.92 -23.10
C ASP A 626 21.09 -12.35 -23.04
N ASN A 627 21.93 -13.37 -23.24
CA ASN A 627 21.49 -14.76 -23.19
C ASN A 627 21.15 -15.18 -21.75
N THR A 628 21.93 -14.74 -20.77
CA THR A 628 21.64 -14.98 -19.34
C THR A 628 20.35 -14.28 -18.93
N LEU A 629 20.19 -13.00 -19.27
CA LEU A 629 19.01 -12.21 -18.94
C LEU A 629 17.75 -12.84 -19.51
N ARG A 630 17.76 -13.23 -20.79
CA ARG A 630 16.63 -13.92 -21.45
C ARG A 630 16.26 -15.24 -20.76
N LYS A 631 17.24 -16.04 -20.37
CA LYS A 631 17.00 -17.28 -19.61
C LYS A 631 16.35 -17.00 -18.25
N GLN A 632 16.79 -15.94 -17.57
CA GLN A 632 16.22 -15.53 -16.29
C GLN A 632 14.78 -15.04 -16.43
N VAL A 633 14.46 -14.26 -17.46
CA VAL A 633 13.07 -13.86 -17.76
C VAL A 633 12.17 -15.07 -17.92
N VAL A 634 12.54 -16.03 -18.78
CA VAL A 634 11.73 -17.23 -19.02
C VAL A 634 11.54 -18.04 -17.74
N ARG A 635 12.62 -18.26 -16.97
CA ARG A 635 12.58 -18.94 -15.67
C ARG A 635 11.59 -18.25 -14.72
N MET A 636 11.65 -16.93 -14.66
CA MET A 636 10.85 -16.15 -13.72
C MET A 636 9.38 -16.06 -14.11
N LEU A 637 9.05 -16.04 -15.40
CA LEU A 637 7.67 -16.00 -15.89
C LEU A 637 6.91 -17.30 -15.59
N VAL A 638 7.59 -18.46 -15.56
CA VAL A 638 6.97 -19.75 -15.21
C VAL A 638 7.02 -20.07 -13.71
N ASP A 639 7.71 -19.26 -12.92
CA ASP A 639 7.71 -19.41 -11.45
C ASP A 639 6.38 -18.95 -10.87
N LYS A 640 5.88 -19.63 -9.84
CA LYS A 640 4.62 -19.27 -9.14
C LYS A 640 4.56 -17.82 -8.65
N LYS A 641 5.72 -17.17 -8.43
CA LYS A 641 5.79 -15.75 -8.03
C LYS A 641 5.38 -14.80 -9.15
N SER A 642 5.42 -15.22 -10.42
CA SER A 642 4.97 -14.40 -11.57
C SER A 642 3.49 -14.06 -11.51
N ALA A 643 2.69 -14.80 -10.73
CA ALA A 643 1.32 -14.42 -10.40
C ALA A 643 1.21 -12.96 -9.88
N ALA A 644 2.26 -12.44 -9.23
CA ALA A 644 2.35 -11.04 -8.81
C ALA A 644 2.25 -10.05 -9.97
N LEU A 645 2.74 -10.37 -11.17
CA LEU A 645 2.60 -9.50 -12.34
C LEU A 645 1.13 -9.37 -12.73
N ALA A 646 0.36 -10.46 -12.72
CA ALA A 646 -1.09 -10.38 -12.93
C ALA A 646 -1.78 -9.60 -11.80
N ASP A 647 -1.44 -9.92 -10.55
CA ASP A 647 -2.10 -9.37 -9.35
C ASP A 647 -1.82 -7.88 -9.15
N ASN A 648 -0.70 -7.36 -9.68
CA ASN A 648 -0.30 -5.98 -9.52
C ASN A 648 -0.44 -5.19 -10.82
N PHE A 649 0.26 -5.60 -11.89
CA PHE A 649 0.15 -4.92 -13.18
C PHE A 649 -1.21 -5.17 -13.82
N GLY A 650 -1.65 -6.43 -13.94
CA GLY A 650 -2.93 -6.76 -14.58
C GLY A 650 -4.13 -6.15 -13.85
N ASN A 651 -4.12 -6.18 -12.52
CA ASN A 651 -5.15 -5.54 -11.68
C ASN A 651 -5.23 -4.03 -11.93
N GLN A 652 -4.08 -3.34 -11.97
CA GLN A 652 -4.01 -1.88 -12.13
C GLN A 652 -4.26 -1.43 -13.57
N TRP A 653 -3.70 -2.12 -14.57
CA TRP A 653 -3.92 -1.84 -15.99
C TRP A 653 -5.41 -1.95 -16.36
N LEU A 654 -6.12 -2.93 -15.80
CA LEU A 654 -7.54 -3.14 -16.09
C LEU A 654 -8.46 -2.41 -15.09
N ASN A 655 -7.90 -1.60 -14.18
CA ASN A 655 -8.61 -0.87 -13.13
C ASN A 655 -9.52 -1.73 -12.24
N LEU A 656 -9.14 -3.00 -11.99
CA LEU A 656 -9.96 -3.93 -11.23
C LEU A 656 -10.13 -3.52 -9.76
N GLN A 657 -9.21 -2.74 -9.20
CA GLN A 657 -9.34 -2.19 -7.84
C GLN A 657 -10.62 -1.36 -7.65
N THR A 658 -11.12 -0.72 -8.72
CA THR A 658 -12.34 0.09 -8.65
C THR A 658 -13.58 -0.76 -8.39
N LEU A 659 -13.56 -2.07 -8.68
CA LEU A 659 -14.71 -2.96 -8.44
C LEU A 659 -15.14 -2.99 -6.96
N GLU A 660 -14.19 -2.85 -6.04
CA GLU A 660 -14.46 -2.83 -4.59
C GLU A 660 -15.30 -1.62 -4.17
N GLU A 661 -15.19 -0.52 -4.90
CA GLU A 661 -15.92 0.73 -4.62
C GLU A 661 -17.31 0.76 -5.26
N LEU A 662 -17.59 -0.17 -6.17
CA LEU A 662 -18.85 -0.21 -6.90
C LEU A 662 -19.94 -0.93 -6.12
N THR A 663 -21.10 -0.27 -6.07
CA THR A 663 -22.32 -0.77 -5.45
C THR A 663 -23.46 -0.75 -6.47
N PRO A 664 -23.53 -1.73 -7.41
CA PRO A 664 -24.73 -1.95 -8.21
C PRO A 664 -25.98 -2.00 -7.34
N ASP A 665 -27.10 -1.48 -7.86
CA ASP A 665 -28.35 -1.43 -7.13
C ASP A 665 -28.86 -2.86 -6.85
N GLU A 666 -28.98 -3.22 -5.57
CA GLU A 666 -29.35 -4.57 -5.14
C GLU A 666 -30.73 -5.01 -5.60
N LYS A 667 -31.65 -4.07 -5.91
CA LYS A 667 -32.98 -4.43 -6.42
C LYS A 667 -32.96 -4.74 -7.90
N LEU A 668 -32.10 -4.05 -8.65
CA LEU A 668 -31.93 -4.26 -10.09
C LEU A 668 -30.99 -5.44 -10.39
N PHE A 669 -30.01 -5.68 -9.52
CA PHE A 669 -28.97 -6.69 -9.69
C PHE A 669 -28.81 -7.56 -8.43
N PRO A 670 -29.84 -8.34 -8.04
CA PRO A 670 -29.83 -9.14 -6.81
C PRO A 670 -28.75 -10.23 -6.80
N GLU A 671 -28.22 -10.62 -7.95
CA GLU A 671 -27.11 -11.56 -8.08
C GLU A 671 -25.78 -10.96 -7.64
N PHE A 672 -25.64 -9.63 -7.66
CA PHE A 672 -24.40 -8.95 -7.32
C PHE A 672 -24.19 -8.90 -5.80
N ASN A 673 -23.06 -9.45 -5.35
CA ASN A 673 -22.64 -9.45 -3.95
C ASN A 673 -21.11 -9.54 -3.88
N ASP A 674 -20.55 -9.40 -2.67
CA ASP A 674 -19.10 -9.40 -2.47
C ASP A 674 -18.42 -10.68 -2.98
N LYS A 675 -19.08 -11.85 -2.90
CA LYS A 675 -18.51 -13.10 -3.44
C LYS A 675 -18.44 -13.05 -4.96
N LEU A 676 -19.50 -12.62 -5.62
CA LEU A 676 -19.51 -12.48 -7.07
C LEU A 676 -18.48 -11.44 -7.53
N ARG A 677 -18.37 -10.30 -6.84
CA ARG A 677 -17.35 -9.28 -7.12
C ARG A 677 -15.94 -9.88 -7.07
N ASN A 678 -15.62 -10.61 -6.01
CA ASN A 678 -14.32 -11.26 -5.86
C ASN A 678 -14.08 -12.32 -6.95
N ASP A 679 -15.13 -13.07 -7.31
CA ASP A 679 -15.03 -14.07 -8.37
C ASP A 679 -14.77 -13.43 -9.74
N MET A 680 -15.44 -12.30 -10.05
CA MET A 680 -15.20 -11.52 -11.28
C MET A 680 -13.75 -11.05 -11.37
N SER A 681 -13.18 -10.50 -10.30
CA SER A 681 -11.77 -10.09 -10.29
C SER A 681 -10.85 -11.29 -10.47
N MET A 682 -11.14 -12.41 -9.82
CA MET A 682 -10.34 -13.64 -9.93
C MET A 682 -10.38 -14.24 -11.34
N GLU A 683 -11.54 -14.24 -12.02
CA GLU A 683 -11.66 -14.66 -13.42
C GLU A 683 -10.66 -13.92 -14.31
N THR A 684 -10.64 -12.60 -14.21
CA THR A 684 -9.80 -11.72 -15.03
C THR A 684 -8.32 -11.93 -14.74
N LEU A 685 -7.95 -12.02 -13.46
CA LEU A 685 -6.57 -12.29 -13.06
C LEU A 685 -6.10 -13.69 -13.49
N MET A 686 -6.95 -14.71 -13.37
CA MET A 686 -6.62 -16.06 -13.86
C MET A 686 -6.49 -16.09 -15.38
N PHE A 687 -7.33 -15.35 -16.12
CA PHE A 687 -7.19 -15.18 -17.56
C PHE A 687 -5.84 -14.56 -17.94
N PHE A 688 -5.44 -13.47 -17.26
CA PHE A 688 -4.14 -12.84 -17.47
C PHE A 688 -2.99 -13.81 -17.19
N ARG A 689 -3.05 -14.51 -16.05
CA ARG A 689 -2.03 -15.51 -15.68
C ARG A 689 -1.88 -16.59 -16.74
N GLU A 690 -2.99 -17.12 -17.27
CA GLU A 690 -2.95 -18.12 -18.34
C GLU A 690 -2.29 -17.59 -19.63
N VAL A 691 -2.56 -16.33 -20.02
CA VAL A 691 -1.92 -15.69 -21.17
C VAL A 691 -0.41 -15.60 -20.97
N MET A 692 0.03 -15.21 -19.77
CA MET A 692 1.44 -15.09 -19.41
C MET A 692 2.14 -16.45 -19.27
N GLU A 693 1.62 -17.36 -18.43
CA GLU A 693 2.25 -18.64 -18.08
C GLU A 693 2.35 -19.59 -19.28
N LYS A 694 1.38 -19.55 -20.19
CA LYS A 694 1.38 -20.35 -21.42
C LYS A 694 1.97 -19.62 -22.62
N ASP A 695 2.52 -18.43 -22.40
CA ASP A 695 3.09 -17.58 -23.44
C ASP A 695 2.17 -17.43 -24.65
N LEU A 696 0.89 -17.13 -24.39
CA LEU A 696 -0.08 -16.88 -25.46
C LEU A 696 0.22 -15.53 -26.12
N SER A 697 -0.38 -15.31 -27.29
CA SER A 697 -0.35 -13.98 -27.90
C SER A 697 -1.07 -12.98 -26.99
N ILE A 698 -0.49 -11.78 -26.80
CA ILE A 698 -1.14 -10.69 -26.06
C ILE A 698 -2.50 -10.31 -26.69
N LEU A 699 -2.70 -10.61 -27.98
CA LEU A 699 -3.98 -10.38 -28.65
C LEU A 699 -5.13 -11.21 -28.05
N ALA A 700 -4.82 -12.27 -27.29
CA ALA A 700 -5.81 -13.01 -26.54
C ALA A 700 -6.56 -12.13 -25.52
N PHE A 701 -5.97 -11.04 -25.03
CA PHE A 701 -6.69 -10.05 -24.21
C PHE A 701 -7.86 -9.42 -24.98
N LEU A 702 -7.78 -9.33 -26.31
CA LEU A 702 -8.88 -8.83 -27.15
C LEU A 702 -9.85 -9.95 -27.52
N ASP A 703 -9.34 -11.06 -28.07
CA ASP A 703 -10.18 -12.04 -28.77
C ASP A 703 -10.11 -13.47 -28.21
N GLY A 704 -9.49 -13.68 -27.05
CA GLY A 704 -9.36 -14.98 -26.42
C GLY A 704 -10.73 -15.63 -26.17
N ARG A 705 -10.97 -16.80 -26.78
CA ARG A 705 -12.23 -17.55 -26.68
C ARG A 705 -12.25 -18.53 -25.51
N PHE A 706 -11.76 -18.12 -24.36
CA PHE A 706 -11.77 -18.90 -23.12
C PHE A 706 -11.86 -18.00 -21.89
N THR A 707 -12.20 -18.56 -20.73
CA THR A 707 -12.14 -17.87 -19.44
C THR A 707 -12.06 -18.87 -18.28
N PHE A 708 -12.09 -18.39 -17.04
CA PHE A 708 -12.11 -19.19 -15.82
C PHE A 708 -13.39 -18.95 -15.03
N LEU A 709 -14.20 -20.00 -14.83
CA LEU A 709 -15.49 -19.89 -14.16
C LEU A 709 -15.55 -20.82 -12.95
N ASN A 710 -16.13 -20.33 -11.86
CA ASN A 710 -16.75 -21.15 -10.83
C ASN A 710 -18.28 -21.20 -11.05
N GLU A 711 -19.03 -21.87 -10.17
CA GLU A 711 -20.48 -22.01 -10.36
C GLU A 711 -21.23 -20.67 -10.40
N ARG A 712 -20.83 -19.67 -9.62
CA ARG A 712 -21.51 -18.36 -9.58
C ARG A 712 -21.35 -17.60 -10.89
N LEU A 713 -20.13 -17.50 -11.40
CA LEU A 713 -19.88 -16.85 -12.69
C LEU A 713 -20.48 -17.64 -13.84
N ALA A 714 -20.46 -18.98 -13.77
CA ALA A 714 -21.10 -19.82 -14.78
C ALA A 714 -22.61 -19.56 -14.87
N LYS A 715 -23.30 -19.43 -13.72
CA LYS A 715 -24.70 -19.00 -13.65
C LYS A 715 -24.91 -17.60 -14.23
N LEU A 716 -24.06 -16.64 -13.87
CA LEU A 716 -24.11 -15.28 -14.41
C LEU A 716 -23.98 -15.27 -15.95
N TYR A 717 -23.13 -16.12 -16.50
CA TYR A 717 -22.86 -16.20 -17.94
C TYR A 717 -23.86 -17.09 -18.69
N GLY A 718 -24.74 -17.82 -18.00
CA GLY A 718 -25.63 -18.80 -18.62
C GLY A 718 -24.87 -19.99 -19.21
N ILE A 719 -23.81 -20.45 -18.53
CA ILE A 719 -22.99 -21.59 -18.95
C ILE A 719 -23.21 -22.75 -17.98
N ASP A 720 -23.70 -23.86 -18.51
CA ASP A 720 -23.90 -25.09 -17.74
C ASP A 720 -22.60 -25.91 -17.55
N GLY A 721 -22.62 -26.84 -16.59
CA GLY A 721 -21.55 -27.84 -16.41
C GLY A 721 -20.39 -27.43 -15.48
N VAL A 722 -20.44 -26.24 -14.86
CA VAL A 722 -19.47 -25.79 -13.85
C VAL A 722 -20.14 -25.76 -12.47
N GLN A 723 -19.58 -26.48 -11.49
CA GLN A 723 -20.17 -26.64 -10.14
C GLN A 723 -19.17 -26.37 -9.01
N GLY A 724 -19.63 -25.83 -7.89
CA GLY A 724 -18.81 -25.51 -6.73
C GLY A 724 -17.94 -24.26 -6.86
N GLU A 725 -17.17 -23.99 -5.80
CA GLU A 725 -16.38 -22.77 -5.60
C GLU A 725 -15.11 -22.69 -6.46
N GLY A 726 -14.61 -23.84 -6.94
CA GLY A 726 -13.36 -23.92 -7.70
C GLY A 726 -13.50 -23.41 -9.14
N PHE A 727 -12.52 -22.60 -9.57
CA PHE A 727 -12.42 -22.10 -10.93
C PHE A 727 -12.00 -23.20 -11.92
N ARG A 728 -12.61 -23.20 -13.10
CA ARG A 728 -12.31 -24.11 -14.20
C ARG A 728 -12.14 -23.33 -15.49
N ARG A 729 -11.15 -23.71 -16.29
CA ARG A 729 -10.97 -23.16 -17.62
C ARG A 729 -12.10 -23.63 -18.53
N VAL A 730 -12.80 -22.69 -19.16
CA VAL A 730 -13.94 -22.93 -20.07
C VAL A 730 -13.67 -22.26 -21.41
N ASN A 731 -14.00 -22.92 -22.52
CA ASN A 731 -13.91 -22.34 -23.85
C ASN A 731 -15.27 -21.76 -24.28
N PHE A 732 -15.27 -20.57 -24.86
CA PHE A 732 -16.47 -19.98 -25.44
C PHE A 732 -16.70 -20.56 -26.84
N SER A 733 -17.55 -21.57 -26.94
CA SER A 733 -17.94 -22.16 -28.23
C SER A 733 -19.10 -21.39 -28.86
N ASN A 734 -20.19 -21.16 -28.12
CA ASN A 734 -21.42 -20.54 -28.63
C ASN A 734 -21.87 -19.30 -27.83
N GLN A 735 -20.94 -18.66 -27.12
CA GLN A 735 -21.21 -17.46 -26.33
C GLN A 735 -20.69 -16.22 -27.07
N PRO A 736 -21.36 -15.06 -27.02
CA PRO A 736 -20.90 -13.81 -27.62
C PRO A 736 -19.79 -13.12 -26.81
N ARG A 737 -18.87 -13.90 -26.20
CA ARG A 737 -17.80 -13.45 -25.31
C ARG A 737 -16.41 -13.73 -25.84
N ALA A 738 -15.51 -12.77 -25.80
CA ALA A 738 -14.11 -12.93 -26.12
C ALA A 738 -13.26 -11.90 -25.35
N GLY A 739 -12.05 -12.30 -24.96
CA GLY A 739 -11.08 -11.44 -24.28
C GLY A 739 -11.58 -10.83 -22.97
N VAL A 740 -10.81 -9.87 -22.45
CA VAL A 740 -11.16 -9.16 -21.21
C VAL A 740 -12.33 -8.21 -21.40
N LEU A 741 -12.56 -7.70 -22.62
CA LEU A 741 -13.62 -6.73 -22.93
C LEU A 741 -15.04 -7.24 -22.64
N THR A 742 -15.22 -8.57 -22.58
CA THR A 742 -16.53 -9.21 -22.34
C THR A 742 -16.62 -9.91 -20.99
N GLN A 743 -15.62 -9.75 -20.12
CA GLN A 743 -15.64 -10.27 -18.75
C GLN A 743 -16.50 -9.37 -17.87
N ALA A 744 -17.25 -9.96 -16.94
CA ALA A 744 -18.15 -9.24 -16.07
C ALA A 744 -17.44 -8.21 -15.18
N SER A 745 -16.17 -8.44 -14.82
CA SER A 745 -15.37 -7.46 -14.09
C SER A 745 -15.28 -6.13 -14.87
N ILE A 746 -14.95 -6.19 -16.16
CA ILE A 746 -14.79 -5.03 -17.03
C ILE A 746 -16.15 -4.41 -17.35
N LEU A 747 -17.16 -5.23 -17.65
CA LEU A 747 -18.50 -4.74 -17.95
C LEU A 747 -19.16 -4.05 -16.74
N THR A 748 -18.83 -4.49 -15.52
CA THR A 748 -19.29 -3.86 -14.28
C THR A 748 -18.52 -2.57 -14.00
N LEU A 749 -17.19 -2.58 -14.10
CA LEU A 749 -16.38 -1.39 -13.77
C LEU A 749 -16.66 -0.21 -14.70
N THR A 750 -17.11 -0.50 -15.92
CA THR A 750 -17.47 0.49 -16.93
C THR A 750 -18.96 0.83 -16.96
N SER A 751 -19.72 0.49 -15.92
CA SER A 751 -21.16 0.78 -15.81
C SER A 751 -21.49 1.77 -14.69
N ASN A 752 -22.77 2.13 -14.57
CA ASN A 752 -23.31 2.88 -13.43
C ASN A 752 -24.03 1.91 -12.47
N PRO A 753 -24.28 2.30 -11.20
CA PRO A 753 -24.97 1.46 -10.24
C PRO A 753 -26.32 0.90 -10.71
N THR A 754 -27.05 1.63 -11.55
CA THR A 754 -28.41 1.28 -11.97
C THR A 754 -28.53 0.87 -13.43
N ARG A 755 -27.49 1.06 -14.26
CA ARG A 755 -27.56 0.90 -15.73
C ARG A 755 -26.20 0.78 -16.39
N THR A 756 -26.18 0.37 -17.65
CA THR A 756 -24.98 0.41 -18.51
C THR A 756 -24.50 1.84 -18.76
N SER A 757 -23.29 1.97 -19.31
CA SER A 757 -22.74 3.26 -19.74
C SER A 757 -21.85 3.10 -20.97
N PRO A 758 -22.38 3.32 -22.19
CA PRO A 758 -21.60 3.33 -23.42
C PRO A 758 -20.40 4.27 -23.33
N VAL A 759 -20.60 5.46 -22.77
CA VAL A 759 -19.56 6.47 -22.53
C VAL A 759 -18.39 5.90 -21.73
N LYS A 760 -18.65 5.29 -20.56
CA LYS A 760 -17.59 4.73 -19.71
C LYS A 760 -16.91 3.52 -20.34
N ARG A 761 -17.66 2.66 -21.04
CA ARG A 761 -17.13 1.51 -21.80
C ARG A 761 -16.18 1.96 -22.90
N GLY A 762 -16.64 2.88 -23.74
CA GLY A 762 -15.84 3.47 -24.82
C GLY A 762 -14.59 4.16 -24.30
N LYS A 763 -14.72 4.98 -23.26
CA LYS A 763 -13.60 5.66 -22.62
C LYS A 763 -12.55 4.63 -22.18
N TRP A 764 -13.00 3.59 -21.48
CA TRP A 764 -12.11 2.55 -20.98
C TRP A 764 -11.38 1.83 -22.12
N ILE A 765 -12.04 1.56 -23.24
CA ILE A 765 -11.41 0.96 -24.43
C ILE A 765 -10.36 1.91 -25.02
N MET A 766 -10.71 3.19 -25.23
CA MET A 766 -9.76 4.17 -25.77
C MET A 766 -8.52 4.31 -24.88
N GLU A 767 -8.72 4.43 -23.56
CA GLU A 767 -7.64 4.64 -22.59
C GLU A 767 -6.79 3.38 -22.31
N ASN A 768 -7.41 2.21 -22.16
CA ASN A 768 -6.71 1.00 -21.69
C ASN A 768 -6.33 0.03 -22.81
N ILE A 769 -7.01 0.11 -23.96
CA ILE A 769 -6.80 -0.79 -25.10
C ILE A 769 -6.11 -0.06 -26.26
N LEU A 770 -6.49 1.18 -26.56
CA LEU A 770 -5.96 1.91 -27.73
C LEU A 770 -4.88 2.95 -27.38
N GLY A 771 -4.69 3.30 -26.11
CA GLY A 771 -3.73 4.31 -25.68
C GLY A 771 -4.14 5.76 -25.97
N SER A 772 -5.34 5.99 -26.49
CA SER A 772 -5.85 7.30 -26.92
C SER A 772 -6.89 7.86 -25.94
N ALA A 773 -6.49 8.06 -24.68
CA ALA A 773 -7.40 8.51 -23.63
C ALA A 773 -8.07 9.85 -24.02
N PRO A 774 -9.42 9.98 -23.94
CA PRO A 774 -10.09 11.23 -24.29
C PRO A 774 -9.73 12.34 -23.29
N PRO A 775 -9.74 13.62 -23.72
CA PRO A 775 -9.47 14.75 -22.84
C PRO A 775 -10.48 14.81 -21.67
N PRO A 776 -10.12 15.45 -20.55
CA PRO A 776 -11.05 15.62 -19.44
C PRO A 776 -12.29 16.42 -19.90
N PRO A 777 -13.48 16.11 -19.35
CA PRO A 777 -14.71 16.76 -19.76
C PRO A 777 -14.67 18.27 -19.47
N PRO A 778 -15.32 19.11 -20.31
CA PRO A 778 -15.45 20.54 -20.05
C PRO A 778 -16.07 20.84 -18.67
N PRO A 779 -15.73 21.98 -18.04
CA PRO A 779 -16.43 22.42 -16.85
C PRO A 779 -17.91 22.73 -17.16
N ASN A 780 -18.83 22.17 -16.36
CA ASN A 780 -20.30 22.37 -16.44
C ASN A 780 -21.06 21.52 -17.46
N VAL A 781 -20.61 20.31 -17.81
CA VAL A 781 -21.44 19.37 -18.58
C VAL A 781 -22.61 18.88 -17.70
N PRO A 782 -23.88 19.03 -18.12
CA PRO A 782 -25.02 18.49 -17.39
C PRO A 782 -25.00 16.96 -17.38
N GLU A 783 -25.35 16.36 -16.25
CA GLU A 783 -25.43 14.90 -16.10
C GLU A 783 -26.47 14.32 -17.08
N LEU A 784 -26.22 13.13 -17.64
CA LEU A 784 -27.12 12.45 -18.59
C LEU A 784 -28.56 12.27 -18.06
N GLU A 785 -28.75 12.31 -16.75
CA GLU A 785 -30.05 12.27 -16.06
C GLU A 785 -30.90 13.54 -16.32
N GLU A 786 -30.26 14.67 -16.62
CA GLU A 786 -30.95 15.88 -17.10
C GLU A 786 -31.38 15.73 -18.56
N THR A 787 -30.61 15.01 -19.38
CA THR A 787 -30.98 14.67 -20.77
C THR A 787 -32.12 13.64 -20.82
N ALA A 788 -32.15 12.69 -19.88
CA ALA A 788 -33.26 11.74 -19.72
C ALA A 788 -34.61 12.43 -19.39
N LYS A 789 -34.58 13.60 -18.72
CA LYS A 789 -35.77 14.43 -18.51
C LYS A 789 -36.22 15.14 -19.80
N ALA A 790 -35.28 15.44 -20.70
CA ALA A 790 -35.57 16.07 -21.99
C ALA A 790 -36.15 15.09 -23.02
N ALA A 791 -35.93 13.77 -22.87
CA ALA A 791 -36.51 12.73 -23.72
C ALA A 791 -37.04 11.52 -22.90
N PRO A 792 -38.14 11.66 -22.15
CA PRO A 792 -38.69 10.57 -21.34
C PRO A 792 -39.13 9.37 -22.19
N GLY A 793 -38.70 8.15 -21.82
CA GLY A 793 -39.05 6.91 -22.54
C GLY A 793 -38.23 6.63 -23.81
N SER A 794 -37.20 7.43 -24.09
CA SER A 794 -36.23 7.16 -25.16
C SER A 794 -35.21 6.10 -24.75
N SER A 795 -34.65 5.36 -25.71
CA SER A 795 -33.56 4.39 -25.47
C SER A 795 -32.29 5.10 -24.99
N LEU A 796 -31.35 4.39 -24.35
CA LEU A 796 -30.09 5.00 -23.91
C LEU A 796 -29.29 5.59 -25.09
N ARG A 797 -29.33 4.93 -26.25
CA ARG A 797 -28.76 5.43 -27.51
C ARG A 797 -29.40 6.75 -27.92
N GLU A 798 -30.73 6.81 -27.99
CA GLU A 798 -31.46 8.04 -28.33
C GLU A 798 -31.14 9.19 -27.36
N GLN A 799 -30.99 8.91 -26.06
CA GLN A 799 -30.60 9.92 -25.06
C GLN A 799 -29.19 10.47 -25.33
N LEU A 800 -28.23 9.60 -25.65
CA LEU A 800 -26.85 9.98 -25.99
C LEU A 800 -26.79 10.73 -27.33
N GLU A 801 -27.57 10.35 -28.33
CA GLU A 801 -27.68 11.08 -29.59
C GLU A 801 -28.23 12.50 -29.38
N VAL A 802 -29.18 12.69 -28.46
CA VAL A 802 -29.63 14.03 -28.05
C VAL A 802 -28.51 14.80 -27.34
N HIS A 803 -27.76 14.15 -26.44
CA HIS A 803 -26.63 14.75 -25.72
C HIS A 803 -25.51 15.20 -26.69
N ARG A 804 -25.23 14.40 -27.72
CA ARG A 804 -24.23 14.66 -28.78
C ARG A 804 -24.63 15.78 -29.75
N LYS A 805 -25.82 16.38 -29.63
CA LYS A 805 -26.17 17.55 -30.46
C LYS A 805 -25.32 18.78 -30.13
N ASP A 806 -24.72 18.82 -28.94
CA ASP A 806 -23.73 19.84 -28.60
C ASP A 806 -22.40 19.56 -29.33
N PRO A 807 -21.92 20.46 -30.21
CA PRO A 807 -20.69 20.26 -30.99
C PRO A 807 -19.44 20.00 -30.12
N GLY A 808 -19.37 20.60 -28.94
CA GLY A 808 -18.25 20.40 -28.01
C GLY A 808 -18.23 19.02 -27.36
N CYS A 809 -19.38 18.34 -27.29
CA CYS A 809 -19.49 16.98 -26.77
C CYS A 809 -19.38 15.93 -27.90
N ALA A 810 -19.92 16.24 -29.09
CA ALA A 810 -19.97 15.34 -30.23
C ALA A 810 -18.59 14.81 -30.65
N SER A 811 -17.58 15.67 -30.50
CA SER A 811 -16.25 15.47 -31.05
C SER A 811 -15.51 14.28 -30.41
N CYS A 812 -15.56 14.15 -29.07
CA CYS A 812 -15.03 12.98 -28.36
C CYS A 812 -16.03 11.80 -28.30
N HIS A 813 -17.32 12.09 -28.24
CA HIS A 813 -18.36 11.05 -28.11
C HIS A 813 -18.58 10.26 -29.41
N ARG A 814 -18.16 10.76 -30.58
CA ARG A 814 -18.31 10.07 -31.87
C ARG A 814 -17.64 8.70 -31.89
N GLN A 815 -16.43 8.58 -31.36
CA GLN A 815 -15.74 7.29 -31.28
C GLN A 815 -16.11 6.55 -30.00
N MET A 816 -16.11 7.27 -28.88
CA MET A 816 -16.32 6.70 -27.55
C MET A 816 -17.69 6.02 -27.42
N ASP A 817 -18.78 6.67 -27.82
CA ASP A 817 -20.11 6.09 -27.65
C ASP A 817 -20.31 4.87 -28.54
N GLU A 818 -19.80 4.91 -29.78
CA GLU A 818 -19.87 3.79 -30.72
C GLU A 818 -19.13 2.56 -30.16
N LEU A 819 -17.89 2.74 -29.68
CA LEU A 819 -17.16 1.68 -28.99
C LEU A 819 -17.94 1.10 -27.80
N GLY A 820 -18.64 1.95 -27.06
CA GLY A 820 -19.51 1.55 -25.96
C GLY A 820 -20.75 0.77 -26.40
N PHE A 821 -21.41 1.21 -27.47
CA PHE A 821 -22.62 0.59 -28.02
C PHE A 821 -22.39 -0.87 -28.41
N GLY A 822 -21.20 -1.20 -28.92
CA GLY A 822 -20.83 -2.58 -29.26
C GLY A 822 -20.96 -3.60 -28.13
N PHE A 823 -21.06 -3.15 -26.87
CA PHE A 823 -21.21 -4.02 -25.70
C PHE A 823 -22.58 -3.90 -25.02
N GLU A 824 -23.54 -3.15 -25.57
CA GLU A 824 -24.81 -2.87 -24.88
C GLU A 824 -25.70 -4.10 -24.66
N ASN A 825 -25.51 -5.18 -25.42
CA ASN A 825 -26.12 -6.47 -25.10
C ASN A 825 -25.69 -7.04 -23.74
N PHE A 826 -24.62 -6.54 -23.13
CA PHE A 826 -24.26 -6.86 -21.76
C PHE A 826 -24.84 -5.81 -20.80
N ASN A 827 -25.62 -6.24 -19.82
CA ASN A 827 -26.13 -5.37 -18.75
C ASN A 827 -25.01 -4.86 -17.83
N ALA A 828 -25.38 -4.09 -16.80
CA ALA A 828 -24.42 -3.44 -15.90
C ALA A 828 -23.53 -4.41 -15.10
N ILE A 829 -23.89 -5.69 -14.97
CA ILE A 829 -23.08 -6.72 -14.30
C ILE A 829 -22.58 -7.80 -15.26
N GLY A 830 -22.72 -7.57 -16.57
CA GLY A 830 -22.20 -8.44 -17.62
C GLY A 830 -23.10 -9.61 -18.04
N ILE A 831 -24.38 -9.64 -17.67
CA ILE A 831 -25.37 -10.62 -18.18
C ILE A 831 -25.78 -10.22 -19.60
N TRP A 832 -25.91 -11.20 -20.50
CA TRP A 832 -26.40 -10.98 -21.86
C TRP A 832 -27.91 -10.70 -21.90
N ARG A 833 -28.32 -9.77 -22.76
CA ARG A 833 -29.71 -9.37 -23.01
C ARG A 833 -29.89 -8.92 -24.46
N ASP A 834 -31.02 -9.28 -25.04
CA ASP A 834 -31.42 -8.84 -26.39
C ASP A 834 -32.40 -7.66 -26.34
N ARG A 835 -33.03 -7.43 -25.17
CA ARG A 835 -34.04 -6.39 -24.96
C ARG A 835 -33.80 -5.65 -23.64
N GLU A 836 -34.17 -4.37 -23.61
CA GLU A 836 -34.26 -3.54 -22.41
C GLU A 836 -35.68 -2.98 -22.32
N ASP A 837 -36.36 -3.26 -21.21
CA ASP A 837 -37.80 -3.10 -21.10
C ASP A 837 -38.52 -3.79 -22.29
N ASP A 838 -39.26 -3.03 -23.10
CA ASP A 838 -39.95 -3.51 -24.30
C ASP A 838 -39.23 -3.18 -25.61
N LYS A 839 -37.99 -2.65 -25.56
CA LYS A 839 -37.22 -2.27 -26.75
C LYS A 839 -36.09 -3.25 -27.04
N ASP A 840 -35.85 -3.50 -28.32
CA ASP A 840 -34.69 -4.28 -28.76
C ASP A 840 -33.41 -3.46 -28.58
N ILE A 841 -32.33 -4.12 -28.18
CA ILE A 841 -31.03 -3.47 -27.98
C ILE A 841 -30.31 -3.37 -29.33
N ASP A 842 -29.92 -2.15 -29.69
CA ASP A 842 -29.06 -1.88 -30.84
C ASP A 842 -27.61 -1.73 -30.39
N ALA A 843 -26.84 -2.80 -30.54
CA ALA A 843 -25.39 -2.83 -30.29
C ALA A 843 -24.55 -2.61 -31.56
N SER A 844 -25.17 -2.15 -32.66
CA SER A 844 -24.41 -1.77 -33.84
C SER A 844 -23.65 -0.47 -33.63
N GLY A 845 -22.70 -0.17 -34.50
CA GLY A 845 -22.02 1.11 -34.50
C GLY A 845 -21.08 1.26 -35.69
N MET A 846 -20.56 2.47 -35.84
CA MET A 846 -19.69 2.85 -36.95
C MET A 846 -18.49 3.66 -36.45
N LEU A 847 -17.29 3.14 -36.65
CA LEU A 847 -16.04 3.84 -36.37
C LEU A 847 -15.56 4.60 -37.61
N PRO A 848 -14.63 5.56 -37.46
CA PRO A 848 -13.99 6.24 -38.58
C PRO A 848 -13.47 5.27 -39.66
N GLY A 849 -13.50 5.68 -40.93
CA GLY A 849 -13.13 4.84 -42.07
C GLY A 849 -14.18 3.81 -42.48
N ASP A 850 -15.48 4.07 -42.23
CA ASP A 850 -16.63 3.21 -42.59
C ASP A 850 -16.59 1.79 -41.98
N LEU A 851 -15.90 1.63 -40.84
CA LEU A 851 -15.80 0.37 -40.12
C LEU A 851 -17.07 0.11 -39.29
N LYS A 852 -17.97 -0.73 -39.81
CA LYS A 852 -19.25 -1.09 -39.18
C LYS A 852 -19.17 -2.41 -38.42
N PHE A 853 -19.92 -2.50 -37.33
CA PHE A 853 -20.13 -3.73 -36.56
C PHE A 853 -21.58 -3.81 -36.07
N THR A 854 -22.08 -5.02 -35.80
CA THR A 854 -23.44 -5.23 -35.26
C THR A 854 -23.44 -5.78 -33.82
N GLY A 855 -22.28 -5.93 -33.19
CA GLY A 855 -22.18 -6.41 -31.83
C GLY A 855 -20.74 -6.67 -31.38
N PRO A 856 -20.54 -7.28 -30.19
CA PRO A 856 -19.26 -7.25 -29.50
C PRO A 856 -18.17 -8.05 -30.21
N LEU A 857 -18.50 -9.21 -30.80
CA LEU A 857 -17.49 -10.03 -31.49
C LEU A 857 -16.97 -9.38 -32.78
N GLU A 858 -17.84 -8.67 -33.50
CA GLU A 858 -17.42 -7.92 -34.69
C GLU A 858 -16.60 -6.69 -34.31
N LEU A 859 -16.98 -5.97 -33.25
CA LEU A 859 -16.18 -4.87 -32.72
C LEU A 859 -14.80 -5.37 -32.27
N ILE A 860 -14.72 -6.49 -31.55
CA ILE A 860 -13.45 -7.10 -31.14
C ILE A 860 -12.60 -7.47 -32.36
N LYS A 861 -13.22 -7.96 -33.44
CA LYS A 861 -12.51 -8.24 -34.70
C LYS A 861 -11.92 -6.96 -35.31
N ILE A 862 -12.63 -5.84 -35.25
CA ILE A 862 -12.12 -4.52 -35.67
C ILE A 862 -10.94 -4.09 -34.78
N LEU A 863 -11.08 -4.16 -33.46
CA LEU A 863 -10.00 -3.83 -32.52
C LEU A 863 -8.76 -4.70 -32.75
N LYS A 864 -8.94 -6.00 -33.01
CA LYS A 864 -7.85 -6.91 -33.37
C LYS A 864 -7.17 -6.54 -34.70
N SER A 865 -7.87 -5.93 -35.63
CA SER A 865 -7.26 -5.43 -36.88
C SER A 865 -6.29 -4.27 -36.59
N ARG A 866 -6.52 -3.54 -35.50
CA ARG A 866 -5.66 -2.49 -34.91
C ARG A 866 -4.67 -3.05 -33.87
N ARG A 867 -4.26 -4.31 -34.03
CA ARG A 867 -3.36 -5.03 -33.10
C ARG A 867 -2.04 -4.31 -32.79
N ASP A 868 -1.56 -3.47 -33.70
CA ASP A 868 -0.31 -2.74 -33.52
C ASP A 868 -0.45 -1.62 -32.48
N GLU A 869 -1.55 -0.88 -32.55
CA GLU A 869 -1.89 0.15 -31.57
C GLU A 869 -2.15 -0.46 -30.19
N PHE A 870 -2.84 -1.61 -30.14
CA PHE A 870 -2.99 -2.34 -28.88
C PHE A 870 -1.64 -2.81 -28.32
N ALA A 871 -0.74 -3.31 -29.18
CA ALA A 871 0.59 -3.73 -28.76
C ALA A 871 1.42 -2.55 -28.26
N GLU A 872 1.31 -1.38 -28.88
CA GLU A 872 1.94 -0.13 -28.45
C GLU A 872 1.41 0.31 -27.08
N ALA A 873 0.09 0.46 -26.93
CA ALA A 873 -0.55 0.85 -25.67
C ALA A 873 -0.19 -0.11 -24.53
N LEU A 874 -0.25 -1.42 -24.75
CA LEU A 874 0.14 -2.40 -23.73
C LEU A 874 1.64 -2.32 -23.40
N SER A 875 2.49 -2.09 -24.41
CA SER A 875 3.94 -1.94 -24.22
C SER A 875 4.26 -0.70 -23.39
N GLU A 876 3.59 0.42 -23.63
CA GLU A 876 3.77 1.65 -22.87
C GLU A 876 3.37 1.47 -21.41
N LYS A 877 2.20 0.88 -21.15
CA LYS A 877 1.71 0.61 -19.78
C LYS A 877 2.65 -0.33 -19.04
N MET A 878 3.08 -1.42 -19.69
CA MET A 878 3.98 -2.38 -19.04
C MET A 878 5.38 -1.83 -18.84
N LEU A 879 5.91 -1.02 -19.77
CA LEU A 879 7.19 -0.35 -19.61
C LEU A 879 7.13 0.71 -18.49
N THR A 880 6.05 1.49 -18.40
CA THR A 880 5.78 2.41 -17.27
C THR A 880 5.85 1.67 -15.94
N TYR A 881 5.14 0.54 -15.81
CA TYR A 881 5.14 -0.29 -14.61
C TYR A 881 6.52 -0.88 -14.30
N ALA A 882 7.24 -1.37 -15.32
CA ALA A 882 8.57 -1.98 -15.16
C ALA A 882 9.61 -0.94 -14.67
N LEU A 883 9.57 0.27 -15.23
CA LEU A 883 10.49 1.36 -14.89
C LEU A 883 10.11 2.04 -13.57
N GLY A 884 8.82 2.08 -13.22
CA GLY A 884 8.32 2.83 -12.06
C GLY A 884 8.38 4.34 -12.26
N ARG A 885 8.26 4.81 -13.50
CA ARG A 885 8.14 6.22 -13.89
C ARG A 885 7.26 6.34 -15.13
N GLY A 886 6.72 7.53 -15.38
CA GLY A 886 6.05 7.84 -16.65
C GLY A 886 7.03 7.73 -17.83
N LEU A 887 6.49 7.39 -18.99
CA LEU A 887 7.23 7.48 -20.25
C LEU A 887 7.28 8.92 -20.72
N GLU A 888 8.40 9.26 -21.35
CA GLU A 888 8.65 10.55 -21.98
C GLU A 888 8.86 10.33 -23.48
N TYR A 889 8.90 11.42 -24.25
CA TYR A 889 9.08 11.36 -25.71
C TYR A 889 10.25 10.45 -26.14
N TYR A 890 11.35 10.43 -25.37
CA TYR A 890 12.54 9.63 -25.66
C TYR A 890 12.40 8.12 -25.45
N ASP A 891 11.36 7.65 -24.77
CA ASP A 891 11.08 6.22 -24.60
C ASP A 891 10.44 5.60 -25.86
N LYS A 892 9.96 6.41 -26.82
CA LYS A 892 9.34 5.96 -28.08
C LYS A 892 10.19 4.94 -28.84
N CYS A 893 11.51 5.17 -28.93
CA CYS A 893 12.45 4.24 -29.55
C CYS A 893 12.47 2.85 -28.89
N ALA A 894 12.25 2.78 -27.58
CA ALA A 894 12.13 1.49 -26.89
C ALA A 894 10.80 0.81 -27.24
N VAL A 895 9.69 1.56 -27.23
CA VAL A 895 8.35 1.07 -27.57
C VAL A 895 8.29 0.54 -29.01
N ASP A 896 8.79 1.31 -29.98
CA ASP A 896 8.80 0.91 -31.40
C ASP A 896 9.57 -0.40 -31.63
N ARG A 897 10.71 -0.56 -30.95
CA ARG A 897 11.49 -1.79 -30.99
C ARG A 897 10.74 -2.97 -30.39
N ILE A 898 10.08 -2.77 -29.25
CA ILE A 898 9.26 -3.81 -28.59
C ILE A 898 8.13 -4.24 -29.54
N VAL A 899 7.39 -3.28 -30.11
CA VAL A 899 6.29 -3.56 -31.05
C VAL A 899 6.81 -4.25 -32.32
N ALA A 900 7.95 -3.83 -32.87
CA ALA A 900 8.56 -4.49 -34.02
C ALA A 900 8.98 -5.93 -33.73
N ALA A 901 9.47 -6.23 -32.53
CA ALA A 901 9.80 -7.58 -32.10
C ALA A 901 8.53 -8.43 -31.88
N LEU A 902 7.49 -7.87 -31.26
CA LEU A 902 6.19 -8.52 -31.11
C LEU A 902 5.60 -8.92 -32.46
N LYS A 903 5.63 -8.02 -33.46
CA LYS A 903 5.18 -8.34 -34.82
C LYS A 903 5.88 -9.56 -35.42
N LYS A 904 7.20 -9.67 -35.22
CA LYS A 904 8.02 -10.77 -35.74
C LYS A 904 7.71 -12.10 -35.05
N ASP A 905 7.37 -12.04 -33.77
CA ASP A 905 7.13 -13.23 -32.93
C ASP A 905 5.64 -13.43 -32.61
N ASN A 906 4.75 -13.04 -33.52
CA ASN A 906 3.30 -13.26 -33.39
C ASN A 906 2.68 -12.78 -32.05
N TYR A 907 3.20 -11.65 -31.55
CA TYR A 907 2.76 -10.93 -30.37
C TYR A 907 2.79 -11.77 -29.08
N ARG A 908 3.79 -12.64 -28.89
CA ARG A 908 3.94 -13.45 -27.67
C ARG A 908 4.15 -12.59 -26.42
N PHE A 909 3.55 -13.01 -25.31
CA PHE A 909 3.71 -12.31 -24.03
C PHE A 909 5.17 -12.31 -23.54
N SER A 910 5.88 -13.43 -23.70
CA SER A 910 7.29 -13.56 -23.33
C SER A 910 8.18 -12.59 -24.11
N THR A 911 7.86 -12.31 -25.38
CA THR A 911 8.57 -11.34 -26.21
C THR A 911 8.36 -9.91 -25.72
N LEU A 912 7.14 -9.54 -25.31
CA LEU A 912 6.88 -8.23 -24.68
C LEU A 912 7.79 -8.02 -23.46
N VAL A 913 7.79 -8.99 -22.54
CA VAL A 913 8.60 -8.90 -21.32
C VAL A 913 10.09 -8.91 -21.62
N THR A 914 10.54 -9.78 -22.53
CA THR A 914 11.96 -9.92 -22.90
C THR A 914 12.50 -8.65 -23.52
N GLU A 915 11.73 -7.99 -24.38
CA GLU A 915 12.15 -6.76 -25.06
C GLU A 915 12.10 -5.55 -24.12
N ILE A 916 11.15 -5.51 -23.17
CA ILE A 916 11.16 -4.52 -22.08
C ILE A 916 12.45 -4.63 -21.27
N VAL A 917 12.83 -5.83 -20.80
CA VAL A 917 14.04 -5.96 -19.97
C VAL A 917 15.34 -5.79 -20.76
N SER A 918 15.29 -6.02 -22.06
CA SER A 918 16.42 -5.80 -22.97
C SER A 918 16.53 -4.34 -23.43
N SER A 919 15.50 -3.53 -23.14
CA SER A 919 15.44 -2.14 -23.57
C SER A 919 16.46 -1.27 -22.83
N GLU A 920 16.82 -0.18 -23.50
CA GLU A 920 17.75 0.79 -22.95
C GLU A 920 17.25 1.46 -21.67
N PRO A 921 16.00 1.96 -21.56
CA PRO A 921 15.53 2.56 -20.31
C PRO A 921 15.48 1.55 -19.14
N PHE A 922 15.39 0.24 -19.42
CA PHE A 922 15.44 -0.78 -18.38
C PHE A 922 16.87 -1.16 -17.95
N ARG A 923 17.86 -1.05 -18.84
CA ARG A 923 19.25 -1.48 -18.58
C ARG A 923 20.21 -0.34 -18.29
N MET A 924 19.81 0.88 -18.60
CA MET A 924 20.60 2.08 -18.46
C MET A 924 19.78 3.16 -17.77
N ARG A 925 20.47 4.23 -17.36
CA ARG A 925 19.86 5.45 -16.83
C ARG A 925 20.79 6.64 -17.06
N ARG A 926 20.26 7.83 -16.88
CA ARG A 926 21.04 9.07 -16.72
C ARG A 926 20.75 9.75 -15.39
N GLY A 927 21.50 10.81 -15.08
CA GLY A 927 21.19 11.71 -13.98
C GLY A 927 19.93 12.54 -14.24
N ASP A 928 19.38 13.10 -13.17
CA ASP A 928 18.08 13.79 -13.20
C ASP A 928 18.12 15.10 -13.99
N GLY A 929 19.32 15.67 -14.17
CA GLY A 929 19.52 16.98 -14.76
C GLY A 929 19.10 18.08 -13.78
N GLY A 930 20.07 18.82 -13.25
CA GLY A 930 19.76 19.99 -12.43
C GLY A 930 19.05 21.07 -13.24
N ASN A 931 17.71 21.15 -13.19
CA ASN A 931 16.98 22.39 -13.37
C ASN A 931 15.53 22.34 -12.84
N GLN A 932 15.33 23.19 -11.81
CA GLN A 932 14.12 23.87 -11.32
C GLN A 932 13.08 23.10 -10.49
#